data_AF-A0A972IKR0-F1
#
_entry.id   AF-A0A972IKR0-F1
#
_cell.length_a   1.000
_cell.length_b   1.000
_cell.length_c   1.000
_cell.angle_alpha   90.00
_cell.angle_beta   90.00
_cell.angle_gamma   90.00
#
_symmetry.space_group_name_H-M   'P 1'
#
loop_
_entity.id
_entity.type
_entity.pdbx_description
1 polymer ?
#
loop_
_entity_poly.entity_id
_entity_poly.type
_entity_poly.pdbx_seq_one_letter_code
_entity_poly.pdbx_strand_id
1 'polypeptide(L)'
;MIAAGLAVAASVATAEAPRLTLCCGGENDLFRVLTASGYACRRVDSNREAVELAAEGGAVLILAEDYPAATTVIEPDVLGAAANKNLRLFIEYPAALPGVEIGPPKAARCERAVVNSDLFGPSLDPLRILAINGLHFVQARSEISHVVAARVAGFDSAVFGLPNDPVPILFELPGRGVLVATTKLSHFVTGRYAPQDAWQALWAGVLAWLCPDGERPSLVWTPSVRPSYSRDEPPPADAEWQAIRRGTEWFHRSKLLLHPSRLDEVGRAERTDGLLPTPPPDAPVGDGRLGILEAPLSIVLADGSQMQSIARRGDCHGESAMALAFGARTGAGALNAKVACNLLDYYLFTSDARKNERGDPKHGAYGLVAWGITSPAFYTANYGDDNARLLLGTAATAALLGENRWDGAIMRCLLANLRTTGRQGFRDDRIDIPALSLQGWQPFFRRDIVSYSPHMEAYLWACFLWAYQQTGYELFYERAENALRMTVAQYPNGWRWTNGLAQEKARILLPLAWLVRVKDTPEHRAWLRTAVDGLAALQEPCGAIREELGLPGKGMYPPPSSNDDYGRHEASLIQRNGDPVSDLLYTTNFAFLGLHEAAAVGDEAAQHAEEKLAGFLCRIQIRSDAQPSLDGGWFRAFDFQRWEAWASNADAGWGAWAIESGWTQGWIVSVLGMRQMRTSLWDLVTKTDIAADFDRLRREMLPDEVVQSLTAIHRPKPATSLTLIPPSLVTDRIELDIRGSVRNDVDAARTFEVVLYVDEEKPEQRLHQAALTIDPQSAAGFNFCWPTQGHAGRHCVIMTARSGDVTLRAECPIQIIASDVRSTRRLGGAWVDIYHHDEQEGRPFNAELAKMTDANWRELVRAMHVTDQNLLVITMMFQNFTHRTKHNFTSETYPGKAYYPSELYPARMPIASTDPLETIMDEADRLGMHVMPGVGTYAFFDYTPDSLRWCKNVADELWRRYGHHPSFYGWYLSHEQGGGLYIPGLGDPALQRREIVDFFKVFTSHVKRYAPDKPVLLATNPYGLRGAEETYRQLLPHVDILGPFGFHRMPAGDLTGEQAATLLQSLCDEAGCHLWLDVETFVFQNGVELHPRPIGELIGDLRRFTTFEKILHYQFPGMMSAPEMTCQPGGPASVKLYEDYRRYLEEE
;
A
#
# COMPACT_ATOMS: atom_id res chain seq x y z
N MET A 1 37.02 59.41 -39.07
CA MET A 1 37.08 60.68 -39.82
C MET A 1 36.36 61.76 -39.01
N ILE A 2 37.12 62.80 -38.66
CA ILE A 2 36.81 64.22 -38.41
C ILE A 2 35.38 64.65 -37.97
N ALA A 3 35.41 65.36 -36.83
CA ALA A 3 34.48 66.26 -36.16
C ALA A 3 33.48 67.14 -36.96
N ALA A 4 32.32 67.38 -36.32
CA ALA A 4 31.71 68.70 -36.04
C ALA A 4 30.66 68.46 -34.92
N GLY A 5 30.59 69.15 -33.78
CA GLY A 5 30.98 70.52 -33.49
C GLY A 5 29.74 71.42 -33.43
N LEU A 6 28.85 71.23 -32.44
CA LEU A 6 27.78 72.19 -32.12
C LEU A 6 27.60 72.27 -30.61
N ALA A 7 28.01 73.41 -30.06
CA ALA A 7 27.82 73.80 -28.68
C ALA A 7 26.34 74.06 -28.39
N VAL A 8 25.80 73.43 -27.35
CA VAL A 8 24.62 73.91 -26.65
C VAL A 8 25.11 74.43 -25.30
N ALA A 9 24.88 75.71 -25.06
CA ALA A 9 25.14 76.35 -23.78
C ALA A 9 24.27 75.70 -22.70
N ALA A 10 24.89 74.92 -21.82
CA ALA A 10 24.24 74.45 -20.60
C ALA A 10 24.15 75.61 -19.63
N SER A 11 22.92 76.10 -19.44
CA SER A 11 22.48 76.76 -18.21
C SER A 11 23.02 75.96 -17.01
N VAL A 12 23.85 76.60 -16.19
CA VAL A 12 24.21 76.09 -14.87
C VAL A 12 22.98 76.25 -13.99
N ALA A 13 22.05 75.29 -14.10
CA ALA A 13 21.12 75.02 -13.03
C ALA A 13 21.96 74.48 -11.87
N THR A 14 21.98 75.21 -10.75
CA THR A 14 22.45 74.70 -9.47
C THR A 14 21.69 73.40 -9.19
N ALA A 15 22.34 72.25 -9.37
CA ALA A 15 21.76 70.97 -9.03
C ALA A 15 21.44 70.99 -7.53
N GLU A 16 20.15 70.92 -7.20
CA GLU A 16 19.69 70.75 -5.81
C GLU A 16 20.43 69.56 -5.19
N ALA A 17 20.93 69.73 -3.96
CA ALA A 17 21.59 68.64 -3.26
C ALA A 17 20.63 67.44 -3.15
N PRO A 18 21.09 66.21 -3.39
CA PRO A 18 20.22 65.03 -3.35
C PRO A 18 19.57 64.92 -1.96
N ARG A 19 18.24 64.81 -1.95
CA ARG A 19 17.44 64.69 -0.70
C ARG A 19 17.69 63.39 0.06
N LEU A 20 18.34 62.40 -0.57
CA LEU A 20 18.61 61.08 0.00
C LEU A 20 20.13 60.83 0.13
N THR A 21 20.59 60.54 1.35
CA THR A 21 21.98 60.15 1.63
C THR A 21 22.03 58.74 2.22
N LEU A 22 22.88 57.86 1.70
CA LEU A 22 23.01 56.46 2.13
C LEU A 22 24.42 56.21 2.69
N CYS A 23 24.49 55.77 3.94
CA CYS A 23 25.69 55.19 4.55
C CYS A 23 25.68 53.69 4.28
N CYS A 24 26.42 53.26 3.28
CA CYS A 24 26.49 51.87 2.81
C CYS A 24 27.67 51.66 1.86
N GLY A 25 28.07 50.42 1.64
CA GLY A 25 29.06 50.02 0.65
C GLY A 25 28.53 50.16 -0.78
N GLY A 26 29.45 50.26 -1.74
CA GLY A 26 29.09 50.43 -3.16
C GLY A 26 28.29 49.28 -3.77
N GLU A 27 28.36 48.10 -3.15
CA GLU A 27 27.66 46.88 -3.60
C GLU A 27 26.31 46.66 -2.91
N ASN A 28 25.83 47.59 -2.07
CA ASN A 28 24.52 47.46 -1.43
C ASN A 28 23.39 47.43 -2.48
N ASP A 29 22.47 46.47 -2.36
CA ASP A 29 21.43 46.23 -3.38
C ASP A 29 20.53 47.46 -3.56
N LEU A 30 20.08 48.08 -2.47
CA LEU A 30 19.20 49.26 -2.54
C LEU A 30 19.91 50.43 -3.23
N PHE A 31 21.17 50.69 -2.89
CA PHE A 31 21.95 51.75 -3.53
C PHE A 31 22.13 51.51 -5.02
N ARG A 32 22.46 50.28 -5.42
CA ARG A 32 22.62 49.91 -6.83
C ARG A 32 21.31 50.03 -7.60
N VAL A 33 20.19 49.58 -7.03
CA VAL A 33 18.86 49.66 -7.66
C VAL A 33 18.40 51.11 -7.78
N LEU A 34 18.54 51.93 -6.73
CA LEU A 34 18.20 53.36 -6.78
C LEU A 34 19.00 54.10 -7.86
N THR A 35 20.31 53.84 -7.93
CA THR A 35 21.20 54.45 -8.92
C THR A 35 20.82 54.00 -10.34
N ALA A 36 20.56 52.71 -10.54
CA ALA A 36 20.13 52.17 -11.83
C ALA A 36 18.76 52.68 -12.28
N SER A 37 17.86 52.95 -11.34
CA SER A 37 16.55 53.58 -11.58
C SER A 37 16.64 55.11 -11.77
N GLY A 38 17.84 55.70 -11.77
CA GLY A 38 18.04 57.14 -11.99
C GLY A 38 17.67 58.03 -10.81
N TYR A 39 17.52 57.48 -9.60
CA TYR A 39 17.17 58.26 -8.42
C TYR A 39 18.41 58.96 -7.83
N ALA A 40 18.34 60.28 -7.68
CA ALA A 40 19.45 61.08 -7.17
C ALA A 40 19.70 60.79 -5.69
N CYS A 41 20.79 60.08 -5.39
CA CYS A 41 21.20 59.75 -4.04
C CYS A 41 22.71 59.97 -3.85
N ARG A 42 23.13 60.26 -2.61
CA ARG A 42 24.54 60.42 -2.21
C ARG A 42 24.98 59.23 -1.37
N ARG A 43 26.07 58.56 -1.75
CA ARG A 43 26.68 57.47 -0.95
C ARG A 43 27.84 58.02 -0.11
N VAL A 44 27.93 57.58 1.14
CA VAL A 44 29.05 57.87 2.06
C VAL A 44 29.44 56.62 2.85
N ASP A 45 30.59 56.66 3.52
CA ASP A 45 31.15 55.50 4.24
C ASP A 45 30.90 55.53 5.77
N SER A 46 30.53 56.68 6.34
CA SER A 46 30.27 56.80 7.78
C SER A 46 28.91 57.45 8.10
N ASN A 47 28.30 57.02 9.21
CA ASN A 47 26.99 57.53 9.63
C ASN A 47 27.04 59.01 10.09
N ARG A 48 28.17 59.47 10.64
CA ARG A 48 28.41 60.87 10.98
C ARG A 48 28.43 61.73 9.72
N GLU A 49 29.24 61.36 8.73
CA GLU A 49 29.33 62.06 7.46
C GLU A 49 27.96 62.10 6.74
N ALA A 50 27.19 61.01 6.82
CA ALA A 50 25.86 60.93 6.21
C ALA A 50 24.91 62.03 6.72
N VAL A 51 24.90 62.25 8.03
CA VAL A 51 24.09 63.29 8.68
C VAL A 51 24.68 64.69 8.44
N GLU A 52 26.01 64.84 8.44
CA GLU A 52 26.68 66.12 8.18
C GLU A 52 26.45 66.63 6.76
N LEU A 53 26.45 65.74 5.77
CA LEU A 53 26.27 66.08 4.35
C LEU A 53 24.80 66.10 3.91
N ALA A 54 23.87 65.54 4.68
CA ALA A 54 22.45 65.59 4.37
C ALA A 54 21.91 67.02 4.43
N ALA A 55 21.05 67.36 3.47
CA ALA A 55 20.30 68.61 3.45
C ALA A 55 19.29 68.66 4.60
N GLU A 56 19.03 69.85 5.15
CA GLU A 56 18.01 70.05 6.19
C GLU A 56 16.63 69.60 5.70
N GLY A 57 15.90 68.85 6.53
CA GLY A 57 14.63 68.21 6.12
C GLY A 57 14.76 67.02 5.16
N GLY A 58 15.99 66.61 4.80
CA GLY A 58 16.25 65.45 3.95
C GLY A 58 16.18 64.11 4.68
N ALA A 59 16.55 63.04 3.98
CA ALA A 59 16.55 61.67 4.50
C ALA A 59 17.93 61.02 4.47
N VAL A 60 18.23 60.23 5.52
CA VAL A 60 19.47 59.44 5.62
C VAL A 60 19.14 57.97 5.90
N LEU A 61 19.73 57.07 5.12
CA LEU A 61 19.69 55.63 5.38
C LEU A 61 21.04 55.16 5.89
N ILE A 62 21.07 54.48 7.02
CA ILE A 62 22.24 53.82 7.58
C ILE A 62 22.00 52.32 7.43
N LEU A 63 22.60 51.73 6.39
CA LEU A 63 22.36 50.35 5.99
C LEU A 63 23.41 49.43 6.61
N ALA A 64 23.02 48.19 6.92
CA ALA A 64 23.92 47.22 7.53
C ALA A 64 24.93 46.72 6.48
N GLU A 65 26.22 46.60 6.79
CA GLU A 65 27.24 46.12 5.83
C GLU A 65 27.61 44.65 6.09
N ASP A 66 28.12 44.34 7.27
CA ASP A 66 28.60 43.00 7.67
C ASP A 66 27.48 42.03 8.10
N TYR A 67 26.30 42.11 7.47
CA TYR A 67 25.15 41.27 7.80
C TYR A 67 25.33 39.82 7.30
N PRO A 68 24.94 38.79 8.08
CA PRO A 68 24.38 38.83 9.44
C PRO A 68 25.43 38.76 10.56
N ALA A 69 26.73 38.85 10.23
CA ALA A 69 27.83 38.60 11.17
C ALA A 69 28.01 39.71 12.21
N ALA A 70 27.71 40.97 11.89
CA ALA A 70 27.82 42.09 12.83
C ALA A 70 26.65 43.08 12.72
N THR A 71 26.33 43.72 13.85
CA THR A 71 25.31 44.76 13.96
C THR A 71 25.85 46.14 13.62
N THR A 72 24.97 47.02 13.14
CA THR A 72 25.30 48.39 12.77
C THR A 72 25.51 49.27 14.00
N VAL A 73 26.73 49.75 14.20
CA VAL A 73 27.07 50.69 15.28
C VAL A 73 26.74 52.11 14.85
N ILE A 74 25.89 52.79 15.63
CA ILE A 74 25.58 54.22 15.43
C ILE A 74 26.51 55.05 16.32
N GLU A 75 27.26 55.97 15.72
CA GLU A 75 28.19 56.80 16.49
C GLU A 75 27.45 57.70 17.50
N PRO A 76 28.11 58.05 18.62
CA PRO A 76 27.60 59.07 19.54
C PRO A 76 27.26 60.36 18.80
N ASP A 77 26.13 60.97 19.19
CA ASP A 77 25.58 62.23 18.67
C ASP A 77 24.94 62.20 17.27
N VAL A 78 25.05 61.12 16.49
CA VAL A 78 24.44 61.03 15.14
C VAL A 78 22.93 61.29 15.17
N LEU A 79 22.21 60.64 16.11
CA LEU A 79 20.76 60.81 16.26
C LEU A 79 20.38 62.22 16.72
N GLY A 80 21.23 62.87 17.53
CA GLY A 80 21.02 64.25 17.98
C GLY A 80 21.25 65.25 16.85
N ALA A 81 22.33 65.07 16.08
CA ALA A 81 22.65 65.89 14.91
C ALA A 81 21.58 65.77 13.81
N ALA A 82 21.03 64.57 13.61
CA ALA A 82 19.93 64.34 12.67
C ALA A 82 18.65 65.08 13.10
N ALA A 83 18.31 65.03 14.40
CA ALA A 83 17.16 65.75 14.94
C ALA A 83 17.31 67.28 14.78
N ASN A 84 18.51 67.83 14.99
CA ASN A 84 18.78 69.26 14.80
C ASN A 84 18.57 69.74 13.36
N LYS A 85 18.77 68.86 12.37
CA LYS A 85 18.53 69.13 10.94
C LYS A 85 17.14 68.69 10.46
N ASN A 86 16.26 68.26 11.37
CA ASN A 86 14.94 67.71 11.06
C ASN A 86 14.99 66.59 10.00
N LEU A 87 16.01 65.73 10.07
CA LEU A 87 16.17 64.62 9.12
C LEU A 87 15.25 63.45 9.46
N ARG A 88 14.77 62.73 8.44
CA ARG A 88 14.19 61.40 8.61
C ARG A 88 15.28 60.33 8.43
N LEU A 89 15.36 59.39 9.37
CA LEU A 89 16.37 58.34 9.32
C LEU A 89 15.75 56.96 9.05
N PHE A 90 16.49 56.10 8.36
CA PHE A 90 16.24 54.66 8.30
C PHE A 90 17.50 53.92 8.74
N ILE A 91 17.39 53.04 9.74
CA ILE A 91 18.53 52.34 10.33
C ILE A 91 18.30 50.83 10.28
N GLU A 92 19.24 50.08 9.70
CA GLU A 92 19.18 48.61 9.64
C GLU A 92 20.08 47.94 10.68
N TYR A 93 19.57 46.85 11.26
CA TYR A 93 20.30 45.91 12.10
C TYR A 93 21.13 46.56 13.23
N PRO A 94 20.56 47.49 14.02
CA PRO A 94 21.33 48.33 14.95
C PRO A 94 21.92 47.53 16.12
N ALA A 95 23.08 47.96 16.61
CA ALA A 95 23.70 47.40 17.82
C ALA A 95 23.05 47.93 19.12
N ALA A 96 22.62 49.19 19.12
CA ALA A 96 21.94 49.83 20.24
C ALA A 96 21.13 51.03 19.74
N LEU A 97 20.01 51.33 20.42
CA LEU A 97 19.18 52.50 20.15
C LEU A 97 18.73 53.17 21.46
N PRO A 98 18.64 54.51 21.52
CA PRO A 98 18.14 55.19 22.71
C PRO A 98 16.68 54.84 23.02
N GLY A 99 16.39 54.40 24.25
CA GLY A 99 15.03 54.14 24.71
C GLY A 99 14.39 52.85 24.20
N VAL A 100 15.14 52.01 23.47
CA VAL A 100 14.69 50.68 23.01
C VAL A 100 15.75 49.65 23.41
N GLU A 101 15.31 48.59 24.09
CA GLU A 101 16.18 47.45 24.40
C GLU A 101 16.43 46.64 23.12
N ILE A 102 17.71 46.53 22.73
CA ILE A 102 18.15 45.73 21.58
C ILE A 102 18.83 44.46 22.11
N GLY A 103 18.21 43.32 21.85
CA GLY A 103 18.73 42.00 22.20
C GLY A 103 19.76 41.49 21.18
N PRO A 104 20.35 40.30 21.44
CA PRO A 104 21.33 39.72 20.54
C PRO A 104 20.70 39.31 19.18
N PRO A 105 21.52 39.23 18.11
CA PRO A 105 21.15 38.58 16.86
C PRO A 105 20.51 37.20 17.04
N LYS A 106 19.41 36.96 16.31
CA LYS A 106 18.72 35.67 16.24
C LYS A 106 18.42 35.32 14.78
N ALA A 107 18.71 34.08 14.39
CA ALA A 107 18.26 33.51 13.12
C ALA A 107 16.80 33.07 13.23
N ALA A 108 15.98 33.38 12.23
CA ALA A 108 14.64 32.84 12.10
C ALA A 108 14.70 31.33 11.82
N ARG A 109 13.73 30.58 12.35
CA ARG A 109 13.56 29.15 12.07
C ARG A 109 12.33 28.91 11.20
N CYS A 110 11.19 29.46 11.61
CA CYS A 110 9.91 29.31 10.93
C CYS A 110 9.18 30.65 10.77
N GLU A 111 9.74 31.73 11.32
CA GLU A 111 9.18 33.05 11.25
C GLU A 111 9.29 33.63 9.83
N ARG A 112 8.17 34.16 9.33
CA ARG A 112 8.07 34.90 8.07
C ARG A 112 7.82 36.37 8.36
N ALA A 113 8.24 37.25 7.44
CA ALA A 113 7.90 38.66 7.54
C ALA A 113 6.43 38.87 7.13
N VAL A 114 5.69 39.66 7.88
CA VAL A 114 4.26 39.93 7.68
C VAL A 114 4.00 41.41 7.89
N VAL A 115 3.21 42.00 7.00
CA VAL A 115 2.80 43.41 7.12
C VAL A 115 1.79 43.58 8.26
N ASN A 116 2.03 44.55 9.12
CA ASN A 116 1.27 44.77 10.37
C ASN A 116 0.57 46.14 10.43
N SER A 117 0.65 46.95 9.36
CA SER A 117 0.05 48.30 9.34
C SER A 117 -0.29 48.75 7.92
N ASP A 118 -1.08 49.82 7.82
CA ASP A 118 -1.49 50.42 6.54
C ASP A 118 -0.44 51.38 5.93
N LEU A 119 0.79 51.44 6.47
CA LEU A 119 1.85 52.36 6.01
C LEU A 119 2.09 52.30 4.49
N PHE A 120 1.99 51.11 3.92
CA PHE A 120 2.32 50.84 2.51
C PHE A 120 1.15 51.02 1.54
N GLY A 121 -0.06 51.29 2.06
CA GLY A 121 -1.27 51.43 1.25
C GLY A 121 -1.68 50.14 0.53
N PRO A 122 -2.61 50.23 -0.45
CA PRO A 122 -3.25 49.06 -1.07
C PRO A 122 -2.32 48.22 -1.95
N SER A 123 -1.11 48.71 -2.25
CA SER A 123 -0.08 47.91 -2.92
C SER A 123 0.53 46.84 -2.02
N LEU A 124 0.36 46.94 -0.69
CA LEU A 124 0.88 45.98 0.27
C LEU A 124 0.04 46.02 1.57
N ASP A 125 -1.10 45.32 1.53
CA ASP A 125 -2.09 45.28 2.61
C ASP A 125 -1.56 44.61 3.90
N PRO A 126 -2.16 44.91 5.07
CA PRO A 126 -1.94 44.14 6.29
C PRO A 126 -2.13 42.63 6.08
N LEU A 127 -1.38 41.83 6.85
CA LEU A 127 -1.29 40.36 6.75
C LEU A 127 -0.63 39.84 5.48
N ARG A 128 -0.14 40.68 4.57
CA ARG A 128 0.68 40.24 3.43
C ARG A 128 1.97 39.58 3.92
N ILE A 129 2.28 38.40 3.38
CA ILE A 129 3.50 37.65 3.69
C ILE A 129 4.63 38.06 2.76
N LEU A 130 5.83 38.19 3.33
CA LEU A 130 7.09 38.48 2.67
C LEU A 130 8.13 37.43 3.08
N ALA A 131 8.92 36.93 2.13
CA ALA A 131 10.07 36.08 2.42
C ALA A 131 11.34 36.94 2.50
N ILE A 132 11.97 36.92 3.69
CA ILE A 132 13.33 37.36 3.92
C ILE A 132 14.18 36.09 4.04
N ASN A 133 14.83 35.71 2.95
CA ASN A 133 15.70 34.55 2.93
C ASN A 133 16.97 34.82 3.77
N GLY A 134 17.42 33.83 4.55
CA GLY A 134 18.51 34.02 5.51
C GLY A 134 18.19 35.03 6.63
N LEU A 135 16.92 35.17 7.02
CA LEU A 135 16.47 36.14 8.03
C LEU A 135 17.21 35.98 9.37
N HIS A 136 18.01 36.98 9.69
CA HIS A 136 18.58 37.25 11.00
C HIS A 136 18.08 38.61 11.46
N PHE A 137 17.67 38.72 12.70
CA PHE A 137 17.19 39.98 13.27
C PHE A 137 17.68 40.17 14.70
N VAL A 138 17.81 41.42 15.13
CA VAL A 138 17.99 41.77 16.55
C VAL A 138 16.65 41.87 17.23
N GLN A 139 16.53 41.39 18.46
CA GLN A 139 15.27 41.48 19.19
C GLN A 139 15.04 42.93 19.63
N ALA A 140 13.85 43.48 19.36
CA ALA A 140 13.45 44.81 19.80
C ALA A 140 11.96 44.79 20.20
N ARG A 141 11.54 45.75 21.01
CA ARG A 141 10.12 46.00 21.33
C ARG A 141 9.72 47.37 20.83
N SER A 142 8.57 47.44 20.16
CA SER A 142 7.95 48.69 19.73
C SER A 142 6.44 48.53 19.71
N GLU A 143 5.72 49.57 20.14
CA GLU A 143 4.25 49.64 20.06
C GLU A 143 3.76 49.92 18.63
N ILE A 144 4.57 50.60 17.80
CA ILE A 144 4.24 50.94 16.41
C ILE A 144 5.17 50.14 15.50
N SER A 145 4.67 49.03 14.94
CA SER A 145 5.40 48.19 13.98
C SER A 145 4.65 48.06 12.66
N HIS A 146 5.38 48.15 11.55
CA HIS A 146 4.86 48.09 10.19
C HIS A 146 5.06 46.74 9.53
N VAL A 147 6.15 46.06 9.87
CA VAL A 147 6.44 44.68 9.48
C VAL A 147 6.88 43.92 10.72
N VAL A 148 6.41 42.69 10.86
CA VAL A 148 6.75 41.81 11.98
C VAL A 148 7.22 40.46 11.47
N ALA A 149 8.02 39.75 12.26
CA ALA A 149 8.37 38.35 12.06
C ALA A 149 7.46 37.49 12.92
N ALA A 150 6.74 36.58 12.27
CA ALA A 150 5.81 35.68 12.93
C ALA A 150 5.77 34.34 12.20
N ARG A 151 5.61 33.24 12.95
CA ARG A 151 5.22 31.96 12.36
C ARG A 151 3.77 32.08 11.93
N VAL A 152 3.53 32.10 10.63
CA VAL A 152 2.19 32.20 10.05
C VAL A 152 2.03 31.19 8.93
N ALA A 153 0.82 30.72 8.65
CA ALA A 153 0.49 29.91 7.47
C ALA A 153 -0.23 30.72 6.39
N GLY A 154 -0.14 30.26 5.13
CA GLY A 154 -0.78 30.88 3.97
C GLY A 154 0.18 31.09 2.79
N PHE A 155 -0.42 31.25 1.60
CA PHE A 155 0.28 31.49 0.34
C PHE A 155 0.77 32.94 0.25
N ASP A 156 -0.17 33.89 0.11
CA ASP A 156 0.12 35.32 -0.05
C ASP A 156 -0.19 36.15 1.21
N SER A 157 -1.12 35.68 2.03
CA SER A 157 -1.55 36.34 3.25
C SER A 157 -1.58 35.37 4.43
N ALA A 158 -1.36 35.89 5.64
CA ALA A 158 -1.43 35.13 6.89
C ALA A 158 -2.89 34.77 7.20
N VAL A 159 -3.35 33.61 6.72
CA VAL A 159 -4.79 33.25 6.71
C VAL A 159 -5.40 33.02 8.10
N PHE A 160 -4.57 32.84 9.12
CA PHE A 160 -4.99 32.72 10.53
C PHE A 160 -4.65 33.96 11.36
N GLY A 161 -4.33 35.08 10.72
CA GLY A 161 -3.89 36.31 11.40
C GLY A 161 -2.50 36.19 12.02
N LEU A 162 -2.15 37.18 12.85
CA LEU A 162 -0.88 37.22 13.58
C LEU A 162 -0.99 36.53 14.95
N PRO A 163 0.09 35.90 15.44
CA PRO A 163 0.16 35.43 16.83
C PRO A 163 0.17 36.61 17.82
N ASN A 164 -0.02 36.32 19.11
CA ASN A 164 -0.18 37.36 20.15
C ASN A 164 1.05 38.25 20.38
N ASP A 165 2.26 37.77 20.12
CA ASP A 165 3.52 38.51 20.37
C ASP A 165 4.46 38.40 19.15
N PRO A 166 4.11 39.05 18.02
CA PRO A 166 4.94 39.01 16.83
C PRO A 166 6.16 39.93 17.00
N VAL A 167 7.31 39.55 16.45
CA VAL A 167 8.56 40.30 16.66
C VAL A 167 8.67 41.46 15.68
N PRO A 168 8.84 42.73 16.11
CA PRO A 168 9.02 43.85 15.19
C PRO A 168 10.22 43.67 14.25
N ILE A 169 9.97 43.80 12.95
CA ILE A 169 10.99 43.82 11.88
C ILE A 169 11.22 45.22 11.36
N LEU A 170 10.17 46.00 11.14
CA LEU A 170 10.24 47.41 10.78
C LEU A 170 9.31 48.19 11.70
N PHE A 171 9.84 49.19 12.40
CA PHE A 171 9.09 49.99 13.37
C PHE A 171 9.57 51.44 13.42
N GLU A 172 8.73 52.33 13.96
CA GLU A 172 9.11 53.72 14.21
C GLU A 172 9.69 53.89 15.62
N LEU A 173 10.84 54.57 15.73
CA LEU A 173 11.40 54.96 17.03
C LEU A 173 10.57 56.13 17.59
N PRO A 174 9.91 55.98 18.75
CA PRO A 174 8.95 56.95 19.24
C PRO A 174 9.51 58.37 19.34
N GLY A 175 8.83 59.33 18.69
CA GLY A 175 9.11 60.76 18.78
C GLY A 175 10.39 61.25 18.11
N ARG A 176 11.04 60.46 17.24
CA ARG A 176 12.37 60.79 16.68
C ARG A 176 12.46 60.84 15.15
N GLY A 177 11.40 60.56 14.41
CA GLY A 177 11.45 60.55 12.94
C GLY A 177 12.45 59.53 12.39
N VAL A 178 12.59 58.37 13.06
CA VAL A 178 13.50 57.29 12.66
C VAL A 178 12.69 56.01 12.43
N LEU A 179 12.80 55.44 11.24
CA LEU A 179 12.42 54.05 10.98
C LEU A 179 13.60 53.12 11.30
N VAL A 180 13.30 52.02 11.98
CA VAL A 180 14.27 51.01 12.38
C VAL A 180 13.87 49.69 11.77
N ALA A 181 14.77 49.10 10.99
CA ALA A 181 14.69 47.71 10.58
C ALA A 181 15.58 46.85 11.49
N THR A 182 15.02 45.84 12.16
CA THR A 182 15.81 44.92 13.01
C THR A 182 16.60 43.91 12.21
N THR A 183 16.56 43.98 10.88
CA THR A 183 17.26 43.13 9.91
C THR A 183 17.76 43.98 8.73
N LYS A 184 18.48 43.38 7.78
CA LYS A 184 18.92 44.04 6.55
C LYS A 184 17.86 43.87 5.46
N LEU A 185 16.98 44.87 5.31
CA LEU A 185 15.99 44.90 4.23
C LEU A 185 16.65 45.26 2.89
N SER A 186 17.79 45.96 2.91
CA SER A 186 18.54 46.44 1.74
C SER A 186 19.33 45.36 0.99
N HIS A 187 19.01 44.08 1.25
CA HIS A 187 19.68 42.90 0.70
C HIS A 187 18.77 42.04 -0.19
N PHE A 188 17.74 42.65 -0.78
CA PHE A 188 16.64 41.93 -1.44
C PHE A 188 17.01 41.29 -2.79
N VAL A 189 18.09 41.71 -3.45
CA VAL A 189 18.55 41.11 -4.72
C VAL A 189 19.52 39.97 -4.44
N THR A 190 20.53 40.22 -3.61
CA THR A 190 21.56 39.25 -3.21
C THR A 190 20.95 38.15 -2.35
N GLY A 191 20.17 38.53 -1.33
CA GLY A 191 19.45 37.61 -0.45
C GLY A 191 18.20 36.98 -1.10
N ARG A 192 17.86 37.30 -2.36
CA ARG A 192 16.71 36.73 -3.09
C ARG A 192 15.37 36.88 -2.36
N TYR A 193 15.04 38.08 -1.90
CA TYR A 193 13.77 38.27 -1.20
C TYR A 193 12.59 38.24 -2.17
N ALA A 194 11.46 37.67 -1.74
CA ALA A 194 10.30 37.37 -2.58
C ALA A 194 8.97 37.64 -1.84
N PRO A 195 7.84 37.81 -2.56
CA PRO A 195 7.74 37.97 -4.01
C PRO A 195 8.15 39.38 -4.46
N GLN A 196 8.59 39.53 -5.70
CA GLN A 196 9.22 40.78 -6.18
C GLN A 196 8.29 42.00 -6.08
N ASP A 197 7.02 41.83 -6.43
CA ASP A 197 5.98 42.89 -6.36
C ASP A 197 5.84 43.48 -4.95
N ALA A 198 5.84 42.61 -3.93
CA ALA A 198 5.68 43.00 -2.55
C ALA A 198 6.92 43.74 -2.01
N TRP A 199 8.12 43.37 -2.44
CA TRP A 199 9.35 44.09 -2.10
C TRP A 199 9.47 45.44 -2.79
N GLN A 200 8.97 45.57 -4.02
CA GLN A 200 8.83 46.87 -4.68
C GLN A 200 7.92 47.79 -3.88
N ALA A 201 6.76 47.30 -3.45
CA ALA A 201 5.80 48.06 -2.68
C ALA A 201 6.33 48.46 -1.29
N LEU A 202 7.03 47.54 -0.61
CA LEU A 202 7.66 47.83 0.69
C LEU A 202 8.67 48.97 0.58
N TRP A 203 9.61 48.89 -0.36
CA TRP A 203 10.61 49.94 -0.53
C TRP A 203 10.02 51.26 -1.02
N ALA A 204 9.02 51.22 -1.90
CA ALA A 204 8.29 52.42 -2.30
C ALA A 204 7.64 53.11 -1.09
N GLY A 205 7.05 52.35 -0.17
CA GLY A 205 6.47 52.88 1.06
C GLY A 205 7.50 53.44 2.04
N VAL A 206 8.63 52.73 2.26
CA VAL A 206 9.74 53.23 3.11
C VAL A 206 10.32 54.54 2.55
N LEU A 207 10.55 54.62 1.24
CA LEU A 207 11.07 55.82 0.60
C LEU A 207 10.05 56.97 0.61
N ALA A 208 8.76 56.67 0.45
CA ALA A 208 7.69 57.67 0.59
C ALA A 208 7.58 58.19 2.03
N TRP A 209 7.82 57.35 3.04
CA TRP A 209 7.90 57.79 4.42
C TRP A 209 9.14 58.63 4.67
N LEU A 210 10.30 58.27 4.11
CA LEU A 210 11.54 59.05 4.28
C LEU A 210 11.50 60.40 3.57
N CYS A 211 10.88 60.47 2.40
CA CYS A 211 10.78 61.66 1.57
C CYS A 211 9.31 61.95 1.20
N PRO A 212 8.47 62.48 2.11
CA PRO A 212 7.03 62.69 1.87
C PRO A 212 6.73 63.60 0.67
N ASP A 213 7.57 64.63 0.49
CA ASP A 213 7.46 65.62 -0.58
C ASP A 213 8.35 65.28 -1.79
N GLY A 214 8.92 64.08 -1.84
CA GLY A 214 9.80 63.61 -2.90
C GLY A 214 9.07 62.82 -3.98
N GLU A 215 9.65 62.78 -5.18
CA GLU A 215 9.20 61.85 -6.22
C GLU A 215 9.41 60.40 -5.75
N ARG A 216 8.41 59.55 -5.97
CA ARG A 216 8.46 58.13 -5.61
C ARG A 216 9.18 57.35 -6.71
N PRO A 217 10.37 56.75 -6.45
CA PRO A 217 11.07 56.00 -7.47
C PRO A 217 10.33 54.70 -7.81
N SER A 218 10.27 54.38 -9.11
CA SER A 218 9.92 53.04 -9.56
C SER A 218 11.16 52.15 -9.52
N LEU A 219 11.22 51.27 -8.53
CA LEU A 219 12.35 50.35 -8.35
C LEU A 219 12.14 49.11 -9.21
N VAL A 220 13.04 48.91 -10.17
CA VAL A 220 13.01 47.75 -11.06
C VAL A 220 14.39 47.12 -11.05
N TRP A 221 14.45 45.80 -10.83
CA TRP A 221 15.70 45.05 -10.85
C TRP A 221 15.49 43.68 -11.48
N THR A 222 16.59 43.11 -11.95
CA THR A 222 16.63 41.71 -12.41
C THR A 222 16.96 40.82 -11.22
N PRO A 223 16.10 39.84 -10.85
CA PRO A 223 16.42 38.88 -9.82
C PRO A 223 17.71 38.10 -10.13
N SER A 224 18.50 37.84 -9.08
CA SER A 224 19.75 37.07 -9.17
C SER A 224 19.51 35.64 -9.66
N VAL A 225 18.34 35.08 -9.38
CA VAL A 225 17.84 33.80 -9.88
C VAL A 225 16.49 34.07 -10.55
N ARG A 226 16.36 33.75 -11.85
CA ARG A 226 15.21 34.13 -12.68
C ARG A 226 14.87 33.07 -13.73
N PRO A 227 13.66 33.07 -14.31
CA PRO A 227 13.36 32.24 -15.47
C PRO A 227 14.25 32.61 -16.66
N SER A 228 14.53 31.63 -17.52
CA SER A 228 15.37 31.82 -18.72
C SER A 228 14.72 32.74 -19.73
N TYR A 229 13.38 32.71 -19.79
CA TYR A 229 12.58 33.48 -20.71
C TYR A 229 11.38 34.13 -20.00
N SER A 230 10.95 35.30 -20.48
CA SER A 230 9.70 35.92 -20.04
C SER A 230 8.47 35.10 -20.47
N ARG A 231 7.31 35.44 -19.91
CA ARG A 231 6.05 34.72 -20.14
C ARG A 231 5.66 34.67 -21.62
N ASP A 232 5.76 35.82 -22.29
CA ASP A 232 5.17 36.02 -23.62
C ASP A 232 6.21 36.09 -24.74
N GLU A 233 7.52 36.10 -24.43
CA GLU A 233 8.54 36.15 -25.50
C GLU A 233 8.62 34.83 -26.27
N PRO A 234 8.76 34.81 -27.60
CA PRO A 234 8.97 33.57 -28.31
C PRO A 234 10.33 32.95 -27.94
N PRO A 235 10.41 31.72 -27.40
CA PRO A 235 11.68 31.07 -27.16
C PRO A 235 12.35 30.75 -28.51
N PRO A 236 13.69 30.65 -28.55
CA PRO A 236 14.39 30.26 -29.77
C PRO A 236 14.02 28.84 -30.19
N ALA A 237 14.18 28.51 -31.48
CA ALA A 237 13.79 27.21 -32.03
C ALA A 237 14.55 26.02 -31.40
N ASP A 238 15.73 26.28 -30.83
CA ASP A 238 16.57 25.30 -30.12
C ASP A 238 16.38 25.35 -28.59
N ALA A 239 15.34 26.01 -28.08
CA ALA A 239 15.13 26.19 -26.63
C ALA A 239 15.07 24.86 -25.85
N GLU A 240 14.39 23.83 -26.39
CA GLU A 240 14.38 22.50 -25.76
C GLU A 240 15.80 21.90 -25.69
N TRP A 241 16.59 22.02 -26.76
CA TRP A 241 17.97 21.53 -26.77
C TRP A 241 18.85 22.29 -25.78
N GLN A 242 18.70 23.61 -25.69
CA GLN A 242 19.38 24.42 -24.68
C GLN A 242 18.98 24.02 -23.26
N ALA A 243 17.69 23.73 -23.04
CA ALA A 243 17.17 23.30 -21.75
C ALA A 243 17.76 21.94 -21.33
N ILE A 244 17.86 20.98 -22.25
CA ILE A 244 18.52 19.69 -22.00
C ILE A 244 20.00 19.92 -21.64
N ARG A 245 20.75 20.65 -22.46
CA ARG A 245 22.18 20.90 -22.23
C ARG A 245 22.42 21.52 -20.85
N ARG A 246 21.69 22.58 -20.52
CA ARG A 246 21.83 23.27 -19.24
C ARG A 246 21.36 22.42 -18.07
N GLY A 247 20.28 21.65 -18.26
CA GLY A 247 19.76 20.75 -17.25
C GLY A 247 20.69 19.59 -16.94
N THR A 248 21.42 19.08 -17.94
CA THR A 248 22.49 18.10 -17.74
C THR A 248 23.73 18.73 -17.09
N GLU A 249 24.13 19.93 -17.52
CA GLU A 249 25.26 20.67 -16.91
C GLU A 249 25.01 20.99 -15.43
N TRP A 250 23.76 21.20 -15.04
CA TRP A 250 23.37 21.47 -13.65
C TRP A 250 23.86 20.39 -12.68
N PHE A 251 23.82 19.10 -13.03
CA PHE A 251 24.32 18.03 -12.14
C PHE A 251 25.79 18.20 -11.73
N HIS A 252 26.61 18.80 -12.62
CA HIS A 252 28.01 19.09 -12.34
C HIS A 252 28.18 20.43 -11.60
N ARG A 253 27.37 21.43 -11.94
CA ARG A 253 27.44 22.78 -11.34
C ARG A 253 26.84 22.83 -9.94
N SER A 254 25.84 22.00 -9.64
CA SER A 254 25.13 21.93 -8.36
C SER A 254 26.00 21.42 -7.22
N LYS A 255 27.13 20.75 -7.53
CA LYS A 255 28.04 20.13 -6.57
C LYS A 255 27.41 19.01 -5.73
N LEU A 256 26.31 18.41 -6.23
CA LEU A 256 25.65 17.26 -5.61
C LEU A 256 26.37 15.94 -5.90
N LEU A 257 27.12 15.84 -7.01
CA LEU A 257 27.99 14.70 -7.27
C LEU A 257 29.13 14.68 -6.25
N LEU A 258 29.12 13.69 -5.36
CA LEU A 258 29.95 13.70 -4.17
C LEU A 258 31.43 13.49 -4.52
N HIS A 259 32.27 14.48 -4.18
CA HIS A 259 33.71 14.42 -4.35
C HIS A 259 34.39 13.88 -3.06
N PRO A 260 35.48 13.10 -3.13
CA PRO A 260 36.17 12.56 -1.95
C PRO A 260 36.54 13.60 -0.88
N SER A 261 36.86 14.84 -1.28
CA SER A 261 37.20 15.93 -0.34
C SER A 261 36.04 16.36 0.56
N ARG A 262 34.79 15.96 0.25
CA ARG A 262 33.59 16.29 1.02
C ARG A 262 33.12 15.16 1.97
N LEU A 263 33.79 14.01 1.98
CA LEU A 263 33.34 12.86 2.77
C LEU A 263 33.31 13.16 4.29
N ASP A 264 34.30 13.89 4.80
CA ASP A 264 34.37 14.21 6.23
C ASP A 264 33.24 15.17 6.67
N GLU A 265 32.88 16.15 5.84
CA GLU A 265 31.77 17.05 6.15
C GLU A 265 30.41 16.35 6.03
N VAL A 266 30.22 15.49 5.02
CA VAL A 266 29.02 14.66 4.89
C VAL A 266 28.88 13.74 6.11
N GLY A 267 29.95 13.03 6.49
CA GLY A 267 29.92 12.16 7.65
C GLY A 267 29.66 12.89 8.97
N ARG A 268 30.03 14.19 9.08
CA ARG A 268 29.64 15.02 10.23
C ARG A 268 28.17 15.41 10.17
N ALA A 269 27.67 15.81 9.00
CA ALA A 269 26.27 16.20 8.81
C ALA A 269 25.29 15.03 9.00
N GLU A 270 25.71 13.79 8.74
CA GLU A 270 24.93 12.56 9.05
C GLU A 270 24.63 12.40 10.55
N ARG A 271 25.41 13.07 11.42
CA ARG A 271 25.20 13.06 12.88
C ARG A 271 24.44 14.28 13.40
N THR A 272 24.05 15.20 12.53
CA THR A 272 23.33 16.43 12.88
C THR A 272 21.96 16.46 12.19
N ASP A 273 21.64 17.54 11.50
CA ASP A 273 20.41 17.80 10.75
C ASP A 273 20.43 17.28 9.31
N GLY A 274 21.55 16.70 8.84
CA GLY A 274 21.66 16.18 7.49
C GLY A 274 21.86 17.25 6.41
N LEU A 275 22.31 18.46 6.79
CA LEU A 275 22.42 19.60 5.89
C LEU A 275 23.86 20.09 5.74
N LEU A 276 24.21 20.57 4.53
CA LEU A 276 25.50 21.20 4.25
C LEU A 276 25.33 22.47 3.40
N PRO A 277 26.17 23.50 3.58
CA PRO A 277 26.18 24.62 2.65
C PRO A 277 26.61 24.16 1.25
N THR A 278 26.10 24.83 0.21
CA THR A 278 26.56 24.61 -1.16
C THR A 278 28.04 25.00 -1.28
N PRO A 279 28.92 24.13 -1.81
CA PRO A 279 30.33 24.47 -2.03
C PRO A 279 30.52 25.63 -3.02
N PRO A 280 31.65 26.35 -2.94
CA PRO A 280 31.93 27.41 -3.90
C PRO A 280 32.06 26.87 -5.33
N PRO A 281 31.85 27.71 -6.37
CA PRO A 281 31.82 27.25 -7.76
C PRO A 281 33.10 26.55 -8.26
N ASP A 282 34.26 26.91 -7.71
CA ASP A 282 35.57 26.35 -8.03
C ASP A 282 35.88 25.05 -7.27
N ALA A 283 35.04 24.64 -6.31
CA ALA A 283 35.20 23.38 -5.60
C ALA A 283 35.16 22.18 -6.56
N PRO A 284 35.96 21.13 -6.30
CA PRO A 284 35.97 19.92 -7.12
C PRO A 284 34.62 19.19 -7.06
N VAL A 285 34.23 18.56 -8.18
CA VAL A 285 32.99 17.80 -8.33
C VAL A 285 33.27 16.31 -8.48
N GLY A 286 32.41 15.47 -7.91
CA GLY A 286 32.53 14.02 -7.98
C GLY A 286 32.28 13.45 -9.39
N ASP A 287 32.78 12.23 -9.63
CA ASP A 287 32.56 11.50 -10.89
C ASP A 287 31.43 10.45 -10.80
N GLY A 288 30.62 10.51 -9.74
CA GLY A 288 29.50 9.59 -9.47
C GLY A 288 29.85 8.35 -8.67
N ARG A 289 31.15 8.01 -8.46
CA ARG A 289 31.55 6.80 -7.71
C ARG A 289 31.21 6.80 -6.22
N LEU A 290 30.86 7.96 -5.67
CA LEU A 290 30.42 8.13 -4.29
C LEU A 290 28.92 8.48 -4.18
N GLY A 291 28.21 8.37 -5.30
CA GLY A 291 26.81 8.73 -5.42
C GLY A 291 26.57 10.22 -5.63
N ILE A 292 25.29 10.57 -5.59
CA ILE A 292 24.76 11.93 -5.72
C ILE A 292 23.90 12.27 -4.49
N LEU A 293 24.01 13.52 -4.03
CA LEU A 293 23.17 14.07 -2.98
C LEU A 293 21.79 14.47 -3.51
N GLU A 294 20.77 14.39 -2.66
CA GLU A 294 19.36 14.55 -3.03
C GLU A 294 19.04 15.91 -3.67
N ALA A 295 19.30 17.02 -2.99
CA ALA A 295 18.77 18.33 -3.41
C ALA A 295 19.46 19.52 -2.71
N PRO A 296 19.63 20.69 -3.37
CA PRO A 296 19.50 21.97 -2.69
C PRO A 296 18.07 22.18 -2.16
N LEU A 297 17.94 22.60 -0.90
CA LEU A 297 16.66 22.79 -0.19
C LEU A 297 16.26 24.26 -0.09
N SER A 298 15.03 24.52 0.35
CA SER A 298 14.46 25.88 0.53
C SER A 298 15.02 26.68 1.71
N ILE A 299 16.18 26.28 2.21
CA ILE A 299 16.93 26.99 3.23
C ILE A 299 17.96 27.86 2.50
N VAL A 300 17.51 29.03 2.08
CA VAL A 300 18.33 30.03 1.41
C VAL A 300 19.07 30.85 2.46
N LEU A 301 20.39 30.95 2.35
CA LEU A 301 21.26 31.70 3.24
C LEU A 301 21.28 33.18 2.87
N ALA A 302 21.85 34.02 3.74
CA ALA A 302 21.89 35.46 3.55
C ALA A 302 22.62 35.88 2.26
N ASP A 303 23.59 35.09 1.79
CA ASP A 303 24.32 35.31 0.53
C ASP A 303 23.57 34.80 -0.73
N GLY A 304 22.34 34.31 -0.57
CA GLY A 304 21.49 33.79 -1.64
C GLY A 304 21.78 32.34 -2.03
N SER A 305 22.82 31.70 -1.47
CA SER A 305 23.12 30.28 -1.67
C SER A 305 22.13 29.40 -0.89
N GLN A 306 22.07 28.10 -1.19
CA GLN A 306 21.15 27.16 -0.53
C GLN A 306 21.90 26.07 0.24
N MET A 307 21.31 25.61 1.35
CA MET A 307 21.73 24.37 1.99
C MET A 307 21.35 23.17 1.12
N GLN A 308 22.14 22.11 1.18
CA GLN A 308 21.97 20.84 0.47
C GLN A 308 21.61 19.74 1.46
N SER A 309 20.63 18.92 1.11
CA SER A 309 20.37 17.64 1.77
C SER A 309 21.49 16.66 1.44
N ILE A 310 22.04 16.00 2.45
CA ILE A 310 23.04 14.94 2.25
C ILE A 310 22.41 13.56 1.97
N ALA A 311 21.08 13.48 1.89
CA ALA A 311 20.40 12.23 1.63
C ALA A 311 20.85 11.63 0.29
N ARG A 312 21.05 10.31 0.28
CA ARG A 312 21.45 9.51 -0.88
C ARG A 312 20.37 8.46 -1.09
N ARG A 313 19.47 8.75 -2.02
CA ARG A 313 18.27 7.94 -2.31
C ARG A 313 18.35 7.26 -3.67
N GLY A 314 17.73 6.09 -3.79
CA GLY A 314 17.89 5.23 -4.98
C GLY A 314 17.24 5.81 -6.22
N ASP A 315 16.06 6.35 -6.07
CA ASP A 315 15.34 7.08 -7.11
C ASP A 315 16.15 8.28 -7.64
N CYS A 316 16.76 9.09 -6.76
CA CYS A 316 17.68 10.16 -7.15
C CYS A 316 18.83 9.65 -8.04
N HIS A 317 19.43 8.51 -7.69
CA HIS A 317 20.53 7.93 -8.46
C HIS A 317 20.06 7.43 -9.83
N GLY A 318 18.96 6.68 -9.87
CA GLY A 318 18.41 6.11 -11.10
C GLY A 318 18.02 7.18 -12.12
N GLU A 319 17.28 8.19 -11.66
CA GLU A 319 16.76 9.24 -12.53
C GLU A 319 17.83 10.27 -12.94
N SER A 320 18.80 10.57 -12.06
CA SER A 320 19.96 11.40 -12.43
C SER A 320 20.84 10.70 -13.47
N ALA A 321 21.06 9.38 -13.33
CA ALA A 321 21.81 8.60 -14.31
C ALA A 321 21.11 8.61 -15.68
N MET A 322 19.79 8.48 -15.70
CA MET A 322 18.98 8.58 -16.92
C MET A 322 19.14 9.96 -17.59
N ALA A 323 18.98 11.05 -16.83
CA ALA A 323 19.13 12.40 -17.35
C ALA A 323 20.55 12.65 -17.92
N LEU A 324 21.59 12.17 -17.24
CA LEU A 324 22.97 12.23 -17.73
C LEU A 324 23.18 11.37 -18.98
N ALA A 325 22.54 10.20 -19.08
CA ALA A 325 22.62 9.36 -20.27
C ALA A 325 21.95 10.01 -21.50
N PHE A 326 20.80 10.67 -21.34
CA PHE A 326 20.21 11.51 -22.38
C PHE A 326 21.12 12.68 -22.74
N GLY A 327 21.68 13.33 -21.72
CA GLY A 327 22.70 14.35 -21.88
C GLY A 327 23.85 13.86 -22.75
N ALA A 328 24.34 12.64 -22.53
CA ALA A 328 25.43 12.04 -23.30
C ALA A 328 25.08 11.76 -24.78
N ARG A 329 23.80 11.50 -25.09
CA ARG A 329 23.31 11.26 -26.45
C ARG A 329 22.96 12.56 -27.19
N THR A 330 22.70 13.64 -26.47
CA THR A 330 22.28 14.95 -27.01
C THR A 330 23.38 16.04 -26.94
N GLY A 331 24.50 15.80 -26.22
CA GLY A 331 25.66 16.68 -26.05
C GLY A 331 26.75 16.11 -25.10
N ALA A 332 27.84 16.83 -24.79
CA ALA A 332 28.90 16.51 -23.80
C ALA A 332 29.13 14.99 -23.45
N GLY A 333 29.34 14.16 -24.47
CA GLY A 333 29.02 12.72 -24.43
C GLY A 333 29.75 11.85 -23.41
N ALA A 334 31.09 11.89 -23.40
CA ALA A 334 31.87 10.88 -22.68
C ALA A 334 31.84 11.03 -21.15
N LEU A 335 31.81 12.27 -20.64
CA LEU A 335 31.79 12.52 -19.20
C LEU A 335 30.45 12.10 -18.59
N ASN A 336 29.33 12.51 -19.20
CA ASN A 336 28.01 12.22 -18.66
C ASN A 336 27.70 10.71 -18.67
N ALA A 337 28.07 10.00 -19.74
CA ALA A 337 27.93 8.54 -19.80
C ALA A 337 28.71 7.85 -18.66
N LYS A 338 29.95 8.30 -18.41
CA LYS A 338 30.78 7.76 -17.32
C LYS A 338 30.16 8.00 -15.95
N VAL A 339 29.66 9.21 -15.68
CA VAL A 339 29.01 9.55 -14.41
C VAL A 339 27.72 8.74 -14.23
N ALA A 340 26.89 8.62 -15.28
CA ALA A 340 25.67 7.81 -15.25
C ALA A 340 25.96 6.35 -14.85
N CYS A 341 26.95 5.70 -15.49
CA CYS A 341 27.36 4.35 -15.12
C CYS A 341 27.84 4.27 -13.66
N ASN A 342 28.68 5.22 -13.23
CA ASN A 342 29.20 5.23 -11.87
C ASN A 342 28.10 5.40 -10.81
N LEU A 343 27.07 6.20 -11.07
CA LEU A 343 25.95 6.39 -10.14
C LEU A 343 25.16 5.08 -9.93
N LEU A 344 24.84 4.38 -11.02
CA LEU A 344 24.13 3.10 -10.95
C LEU A 344 24.99 2.00 -10.33
N ASP A 345 26.26 1.90 -10.72
CA ASP A 345 27.20 0.94 -10.13
C ASP A 345 27.44 1.20 -8.64
N TYR A 346 27.48 2.49 -8.25
CA TYR A 346 27.56 2.86 -6.84
C TYR A 346 26.32 2.37 -6.08
N TYR A 347 25.12 2.76 -6.51
CA TYR A 347 23.93 2.47 -5.72
C TYR A 347 23.58 0.97 -5.72
N LEU A 348 23.61 0.30 -6.89
CA LEU A 348 23.18 -1.09 -7.04
C LEU A 348 24.19 -2.13 -6.58
N PHE A 349 25.50 -1.82 -6.56
CA PHE A 349 26.55 -2.81 -6.30
C PHE A 349 27.56 -2.39 -5.22
N THR A 350 27.91 -1.12 -5.14
CA THR A 350 28.97 -0.66 -4.20
C THR A 350 28.40 -0.32 -2.83
N SER A 351 27.26 0.37 -2.79
CA SER A 351 26.57 0.79 -1.57
C SER A 351 25.88 -0.37 -0.86
N ASP A 352 25.31 -0.11 0.32
CA ASP A 352 24.58 -1.11 1.09
C ASP A 352 23.11 -1.25 0.66
N ALA A 353 22.64 -0.50 -0.34
CA ALA A 353 21.23 -0.45 -0.74
C ALA A 353 20.62 -1.81 -1.13
N ARG A 354 21.45 -2.79 -1.50
CA ARG A 354 21.06 -4.16 -1.89
C ARG A 354 21.72 -5.26 -1.06
N LYS A 355 22.48 -4.90 -0.03
CA LYS A 355 23.21 -5.85 0.82
C LYS A 355 22.34 -6.28 2.02
N ASN A 356 22.94 -7.04 2.93
CA ASN A 356 22.33 -7.47 4.19
C ASN A 356 20.97 -8.17 3.96
N GLU A 357 19.89 -7.67 4.57
CA GLU A 357 18.53 -8.21 4.47
C GLU A 357 18.00 -8.29 3.04
N ARG A 358 18.47 -7.41 2.16
CA ARG A 358 18.07 -7.35 0.74
C ARG A 358 18.91 -8.27 -0.13
N GLY A 359 20.06 -8.70 0.37
CA GLY A 359 21.00 -9.61 -0.29
C GLY A 359 20.87 -11.08 0.16
N ASP A 360 20.18 -11.37 1.26
CA ASP A 360 19.99 -12.72 1.79
C ASP A 360 18.76 -13.41 1.19
N PRO A 361 18.90 -14.47 0.36
CA PRO A 361 17.78 -15.17 -0.27
C PRO A 361 16.70 -15.71 0.68
N LYS A 362 17.02 -15.88 1.97
CA LYS A 362 16.08 -16.38 2.99
C LYS A 362 15.26 -15.28 3.66
N HIS A 363 15.59 -14.02 3.43
CA HIS A 363 14.95 -12.90 4.10
C HIS A 363 13.73 -12.37 3.30
N GLY A 364 12.71 -11.87 4.01
CA GLY A 364 11.48 -11.32 3.39
C GLY A 364 11.76 -10.13 2.46
N ALA A 365 12.81 -9.35 2.74
CA ALA A 365 13.23 -8.20 1.95
C ALA A 365 14.12 -8.53 0.74
N TYR A 366 14.44 -9.81 0.51
CA TYR A 366 15.38 -10.19 -0.54
C TYR A 366 14.97 -9.66 -1.91
N GLY A 367 15.92 -9.03 -2.59
CA GLY A 367 15.75 -8.43 -3.90
C GLY A 367 15.21 -7.01 -3.93
N LEU A 368 14.59 -6.50 -2.85
CA LEU A 368 14.20 -5.08 -2.77
C LEU A 368 15.45 -4.19 -2.77
N VAL A 369 15.26 -2.89 -3.04
CA VAL A 369 16.32 -1.88 -2.93
C VAL A 369 15.94 -0.84 -1.87
N ALA A 370 16.91 -0.46 -1.03
CA ALA A 370 16.70 0.56 0.00
C ALA A 370 16.26 1.89 -0.59
N TRP A 371 15.34 2.58 0.09
CA TRP A 371 14.93 3.93 -0.28
C TRP A 371 16.11 4.91 -0.24
N GLY A 372 16.86 4.90 0.86
CA GLY A 372 18.13 5.62 0.96
C GLY A 372 19.13 4.96 1.90
N ILE A 373 20.38 5.39 1.82
CA ILE A 373 21.51 4.76 2.55
C ILE A 373 22.15 5.68 3.60
N THR A 374 21.61 6.88 3.79
CA THR A 374 22.23 7.93 4.61
C THR A 374 21.93 7.79 6.11
N SER A 375 20.77 7.23 6.47
CA SER A 375 20.39 7.04 7.87
C SER A 375 19.55 5.77 8.07
N PRO A 376 19.45 5.25 9.31
CA PRO A 376 18.66 4.05 9.60
C PRO A 376 17.19 4.16 9.16
N ALA A 377 16.59 5.35 9.26
CA ALA A 377 15.21 5.57 8.84
C ALA A 377 15.03 5.37 7.33
N PHE A 378 15.94 5.93 6.53
CA PHE A 378 15.93 5.78 5.07
C PHE A 378 16.28 4.36 4.65
N TYR A 379 17.23 3.72 5.34
CA TYR A 379 17.66 2.36 5.04
C TYR A 379 16.59 1.32 5.34
N THR A 380 15.74 1.57 6.35
CA THR A 380 14.67 0.65 6.76
C THR A 380 13.48 0.63 5.79
N ALA A 381 13.24 1.73 5.09
CA ALA A 381 12.08 1.91 4.22
C ALA A 381 12.21 1.16 2.87
N ASN A 382 11.10 0.55 2.41
CA ASN A 382 10.96 0.00 1.05
C ASN A 382 9.64 0.47 0.41
N TYR A 383 9.70 1.62 -0.25
CA TYR A 383 8.63 2.14 -1.09
C TYR A 383 8.63 1.42 -2.45
N GLY A 384 7.44 1.00 -2.89
CA GLY A 384 7.27 0.40 -4.22
C GLY A 384 7.49 1.42 -5.33
N ASP A 385 7.00 2.65 -5.13
CA ASP A 385 7.18 3.78 -6.05
C ASP A 385 8.64 4.15 -6.28
N ASP A 386 9.44 4.35 -5.22
CA ASP A 386 10.86 4.68 -5.36
C ASP A 386 11.66 3.54 -6.02
N ASN A 387 11.32 2.28 -5.72
CA ASN A 387 11.91 1.14 -6.42
C ASN A 387 11.55 1.19 -7.90
N ALA A 388 10.29 1.42 -8.26
CA ALA A 388 9.87 1.55 -9.65
C ALA A 388 10.63 2.66 -10.40
N ARG A 389 10.76 3.85 -9.78
CA ARG A 389 11.48 4.98 -10.38
C ARG A 389 12.98 4.73 -10.56
N LEU A 390 13.64 4.10 -9.58
CA LEU A 390 15.02 3.62 -9.75
C LEU A 390 15.13 2.63 -10.92
N LEU A 391 14.20 1.67 -11.04
CA LEU A 391 14.21 0.67 -12.10
C LEU A 391 14.04 1.29 -13.49
N LEU A 392 13.08 2.20 -13.65
CA LEU A 392 12.83 2.91 -14.91
C LEU A 392 14.04 3.74 -15.33
N GLY A 393 14.64 4.51 -14.42
CA GLY A 393 15.84 5.28 -14.70
C GLY A 393 17.05 4.40 -15.04
N THR A 394 17.21 3.28 -14.35
CA THR A 394 18.27 2.29 -14.63
C THR A 394 18.08 1.66 -16.01
N ALA A 395 16.87 1.26 -16.36
CA ALA A 395 16.55 0.61 -17.64
C ALA A 395 16.71 1.57 -18.83
N ALA A 396 16.26 2.82 -18.69
CA ALA A 396 16.50 3.85 -19.70
C ALA A 396 18.00 4.13 -19.89
N THR A 397 18.76 4.21 -18.79
CA THR A 397 20.22 4.38 -18.83
C THR A 397 20.91 3.20 -19.52
N ALA A 398 20.54 1.97 -19.18
CA ALA A 398 21.01 0.73 -19.82
C ALA A 398 20.79 0.78 -21.34
N ALA A 399 19.57 1.06 -21.77
CA ALA A 399 19.20 1.14 -23.18
C ALA A 399 19.95 2.26 -23.92
N LEU A 400 20.07 3.43 -23.31
CA LEU A 400 20.77 4.56 -23.91
C LEU A 400 22.26 4.30 -24.04
N LEU A 401 22.90 3.64 -23.08
CA LEU A 401 24.36 3.43 -23.07
C LEU A 401 24.79 2.09 -23.68
N GLY A 402 23.86 1.16 -23.93
CA GLY A 402 24.15 -0.16 -24.47
C GLY A 402 24.73 -1.11 -23.42
N GLU A 403 24.26 -1.00 -22.17
CA GLU A 403 24.73 -1.76 -21.02
C GLU A 403 23.66 -2.74 -20.56
N ASN A 404 24.03 -3.97 -20.18
CA ASN A 404 23.11 -4.99 -19.68
C ASN A 404 23.45 -5.48 -18.25
N ARG A 405 24.52 -4.95 -17.65
CA ARG A 405 25.03 -5.40 -16.34
C ARG A 405 24.02 -5.22 -15.19
N TRP A 406 23.03 -4.35 -15.35
CA TRP A 406 22.02 -4.04 -14.32
C TRP A 406 20.75 -4.89 -14.46
N ASP A 407 20.58 -5.64 -15.56
CA ASP A 407 19.33 -6.34 -15.89
C ASP A 407 18.93 -7.35 -14.80
N GLY A 408 19.89 -8.14 -14.30
CA GLY A 408 19.66 -9.07 -13.20
C GLY A 408 19.36 -8.39 -11.85
N ALA A 409 19.78 -7.13 -11.65
CA ALA A 409 19.38 -6.34 -10.48
C ALA A 409 17.93 -5.85 -10.63
N ILE A 410 17.57 -5.41 -11.84
CA ILE A 410 16.23 -4.95 -12.19
C ILE A 410 15.22 -6.09 -11.99
N MET A 411 15.43 -7.25 -12.62
CA MET A 411 14.50 -8.38 -12.54
C MET A 411 14.32 -8.89 -11.10
N ARG A 412 15.40 -8.94 -10.32
CA ARG A 412 15.31 -9.33 -8.90
C ARG A 412 14.42 -8.37 -8.10
N CYS A 413 14.55 -7.06 -8.34
CA CYS A 413 13.75 -6.04 -7.67
C CYS A 413 12.27 -6.07 -8.11
N LEU A 414 12.01 -6.30 -9.41
CA LEU A 414 10.65 -6.49 -9.93
C LEU A 414 9.94 -7.67 -9.25
N LEU A 415 10.61 -8.83 -9.13
CA LEU A 415 10.05 -9.99 -8.44
C LEU A 415 9.89 -9.77 -6.94
N ALA A 416 10.82 -9.05 -6.30
CA ALA A 416 10.71 -8.69 -4.89
C ALA A 416 9.49 -7.80 -4.60
N ASN A 417 9.21 -6.84 -5.49
CA ASN A 417 8.01 -6.03 -5.39
C ASN A 417 6.76 -6.86 -5.70
N LEU A 418 6.75 -7.69 -6.75
CA LEU A 418 5.61 -8.55 -7.09
C LEU A 418 5.20 -9.46 -5.93
N ARG A 419 6.19 -10.10 -5.28
CA ARG A 419 5.93 -11.01 -4.14
C ARG A 419 5.61 -10.28 -2.83
N THR A 420 5.62 -8.95 -2.81
CA THR A 420 5.18 -8.14 -1.66
C THR A 420 3.95 -7.29 -1.96
N THR A 421 3.47 -7.29 -3.21
CA THR A 421 2.15 -6.79 -3.60
C THR A 421 1.08 -7.75 -3.08
N GLY A 422 -0.12 -7.26 -2.73
CA GLY A 422 -1.28 -8.07 -2.33
C GLY A 422 -2.13 -8.55 -3.51
N ARG A 423 -3.11 -9.42 -3.25
CA ARG A 423 -3.86 -10.15 -4.29
C ARG A 423 -4.60 -9.26 -5.28
N GLN A 424 -5.06 -8.09 -4.83
CA GLN A 424 -5.76 -7.12 -5.67
C GLN A 424 -4.81 -6.24 -6.51
N GLY A 425 -3.49 -6.43 -6.37
CA GLY A 425 -2.48 -5.65 -7.09
C GLY A 425 -1.97 -4.40 -6.38
N PHE A 426 -2.45 -4.11 -5.17
CA PHE A 426 -1.95 -3.04 -4.32
C PHE A 426 -0.83 -3.53 -3.41
N ARG A 427 0.25 -2.77 -3.30
CA ARG A 427 1.39 -3.10 -2.45
C ARG A 427 1.37 -2.39 -1.10
N ASP A 428 0.49 -1.41 -0.88
CA ASP A 428 0.56 -0.48 0.26
C ASP A 428 1.65 0.58 0.07
N ASP A 429 1.57 1.67 0.85
CA ASP A 429 2.40 2.86 0.66
C ASP A 429 3.90 2.53 0.88
N ARG A 430 4.20 1.76 1.94
CA ARG A 430 5.58 1.41 2.33
C ARG A 430 5.61 0.11 3.13
N ILE A 431 6.66 -0.71 2.94
CA ILE A 431 6.92 -1.87 3.78
C ILE A 431 8.33 -1.76 4.39
N ASP A 432 8.42 -1.77 5.72
CA ASP A 432 9.68 -1.60 6.44
C ASP A 432 10.35 -2.94 6.76
N ILE A 433 11.69 -2.94 6.81
CA ILE A 433 12.51 -4.14 7.08
C ILE A 433 12.02 -4.95 8.30
N PRO A 434 11.73 -4.34 9.49
CA PRO A 434 11.26 -5.09 10.65
C PRO A 434 10.04 -5.97 10.39
N ALA A 435 9.07 -5.50 9.59
CA ALA A 435 7.88 -6.28 9.28
C ALA A 435 8.21 -7.48 8.39
N LEU A 436 9.11 -7.29 7.41
CA LEU A 436 9.61 -8.35 6.52
C LEU A 436 10.50 -9.36 7.26
N SER A 437 11.27 -8.92 8.25
CA SER A 437 12.07 -9.80 9.11
C SER A 437 11.20 -10.68 9.99
N LEU A 438 10.11 -10.12 10.55
CA LEU A 438 9.23 -10.84 11.46
C LEU A 438 8.32 -11.84 10.75
N GLN A 439 7.77 -11.46 9.59
CA GLN A 439 6.66 -12.19 8.96
C GLN A 439 7.04 -12.88 7.63
N GLY A 440 8.24 -12.62 7.10
CA GLY A 440 8.58 -12.97 5.73
C GLY A 440 7.80 -12.14 4.71
N TRP A 441 7.79 -12.56 3.44
CA TRP A 441 7.10 -11.85 2.36
C TRP A 441 5.68 -12.40 2.08
N GLN A 442 5.44 -13.67 2.40
CA GLN A 442 4.22 -14.40 2.01
C GLN A 442 2.92 -13.77 2.55
N PRO A 443 2.86 -13.21 3.78
CA PRO A 443 1.66 -12.52 4.25
C PRO A 443 1.32 -11.29 3.39
N PHE A 444 2.32 -10.53 2.97
CA PHE A 444 2.14 -9.38 2.08
C PHE A 444 1.68 -9.80 0.68
N PHE A 445 2.13 -10.97 0.21
CA PHE A 445 1.71 -11.54 -1.07
C PHE A 445 0.25 -11.99 -1.11
N ARG A 446 -0.23 -12.52 0.03
CA ARG A 446 -1.53 -13.19 0.18
C ARG A 446 -2.64 -12.27 0.67
N ARG A 447 -2.31 -11.13 1.29
CA ARG A 447 -3.32 -10.20 1.82
C ARG A 447 -4.24 -9.66 0.72
N ASP A 448 -5.48 -9.45 1.10
CA ASP A 448 -6.50 -8.75 0.33
C ASP A 448 -6.50 -7.27 0.76
N ILE A 449 -5.78 -6.43 0.02
CA ILE A 449 -5.57 -5.02 0.35
C ILE A 449 -5.96 -4.16 -0.85
N VAL A 450 -6.57 -3.01 -0.56
CA VAL A 450 -6.93 -1.99 -1.55
C VAL A 450 -6.37 -0.65 -1.10
N SER A 451 -5.74 0.07 -2.04
CA SER A 451 -5.08 1.35 -1.77
C SER A 451 -5.25 2.27 -2.98
N TYR A 452 -6.32 3.08 -3.01
CA TYR A 452 -6.55 4.04 -4.10
C TYR A 452 -5.64 5.28 -3.97
N SER A 453 -4.34 5.07 -4.09
CA SER A 453 -3.29 6.09 -3.98
C SER A 453 -2.38 6.01 -5.21
N PRO A 454 -2.74 6.67 -6.33
CA PRO A 454 -1.91 6.68 -7.53
C PRO A 454 -0.45 7.06 -7.27
N HIS A 455 -0.20 8.01 -6.36
CA HIS A 455 1.14 8.45 -5.98
C HIS A 455 2.01 7.32 -5.44
N MET A 456 1.44 6.37 -4.69
CA MET A 456 2.22 5.29 -4.07
C MET A 456 2.29 4.01 -4.92
N GLU A 457 1.33 3.82 -5.84
CA GLU A 457 1.13 2.53 -6.50
C GLU A 457 1.37 2.57 -8.02
N ALA A 458 1.10 3.70 -8.70
CA ALA A 458 0.97 3.76 -10.15
C ALA A 458 2.25 3.35 -10.92
N TYR A 459 3.42 3.79 -10.46
CA TYR A 459 4.68 3.51 -11.15
C TYR A 459 5.09 2.03 -11.00
N LEU A 460 4.69 1.39 -9.91
CA LEU A 460 4.91 -0.03 -9.73
C LEU A 460 4.03 -0.86 -10.68
N TRP A 461 2.78 -0.45 -10.91
CA TRP A 461 1.93 -1.07 -11.94
C TRP A 461 2.52 -0.91 -13.34
N ALA A 462 3.08 0.25 -13.68
CA ALA A 462 3.79 0.45 -14.94
C ALA A 462 4.98 -0.53 -15.07
N CYS A 463 5.78 -0.67 -14.01
CA CYS A 463 6.87 -1.66 -13.97
C CYS A 463 6.39 -3.11 -14.15
N PHE A 464 5.23 -3.47 -13.60
CA PHE A 464 4.64 -4.80 -13.79
C PHE A 464 4.16 -5.00 -15.23
N LEU A 465 3.51 -4.02 -15.86
CA LEU A 465 3.11 -4.09 -17.27
C LEU A 465 4.33 -4.24 -18.20
N TRP A 466 5.42 -3.53 -17.91
CA TRP A 466 6.68 -3.71 -18.61
C TRP A 466 7.32 -5.09 -18.37
N ALA A 467 7.35 -5.56 -17.12
CA ALA A 467 7.85 -6.89 -16.79
C ALA A 467 7.03 -8.00 -17.49
N TYR A 468 5.71 -7.83 -17.58
CA TYR A 468 4.84 -8.72 -18.35
C TYR A 468 5.21 -8.72 -19.82
N GLN A 469 5.39 -7.56 -20.44
CA GLN A 469 5.80 -7.46 -21.85
C GLN A 469 7.10 -8.22 -22.14
N GLN A 470 8.05 -8.21 -21.19
CA GLN A 470 9.36 -8.85 -21.34
C GLN A 470 9.33 -10.36 -21.05
N THR A 471 8.49 -10.81 -20.14
CA THR A 471 8.53 -12.19 -19.59
C THR A 471 7.35 -13.06 -19.99
N GLY A 472 6.22 -12.47 -20.36
CA GLY A 472 4.94 -13.16 -20.55
C GLY A 472 4.33 -13.72 -19.26
N TYR A 473 4.83 -13.35 -18.07
CA TYR A 473 4.34 -13.91 -16.82
C TYR A 473 3.06 -13.21 -16.34
N GLU A 474 1.93 -13.88 -16.52
CA GLU A 474 0.56 -13.34 -16.37
C GLU A 474 0.30 -12.66 -15.02
N LEU A 475 0.90 -13.13 -13.92
CA LEU A 475 0.67 -12.55 -12.59
C LEU A 475 1.07 -11.06 -12.50
N PHE A 476 2.07 -10.61 -13.27
CA PHE A 476 2.41 -9.19 -13.36
C PHE A 476 1.25 -8.38 -13.95
N TYR A 477 0.69 -8.88 -15.06
CA TYR A 477 -0.42 -8.23 -15.76
C TYR A 477 -1.69 -8.22 -14.91
N GLU A 478 -2.10 -9.38 -14.39
CA GLU A 478 -3.33 -9.54 -13.59
C GLU A 478 -3.36 -8.57 -12.40
N ARG A 479 -2.24 -8.43 -11.70
CA ARG A 479 -2.16 -7.52 -10.55
C ARG A 479 -2.21 -6.06 -10.97
N ALA A 480 -1.46 -5.67 -11.99
CA ALA A 480 -1.46 -4.28 -12.45
C ALA A 480 -2.82 -3.86 -13.01
N GLU A 481 -3.42 -4.67 -13.89
CA GLU A 481 -4.71 -4.37 -14.52
C GLU A 481 -5.83 -4.31 -13.47
N ASN A 482 -5.90 -5.28 -12.56
CA ASN A 482 -6.95 -5.32 -11.56
C ASN A 482 -6.92 -4.08 -10.64
N ALA A 483 -5.73 -3.68 -10.18
CA ALA A 483 -5.56 -2.50 -9.35
C ALA A 483 -5.88 -1.21 -10.12
N LEU A 484 -5.48 -1.11 -11.39
CA LEU A 484 -5.81 0.01 -12.27
C LEU A 484 -7.32 0.14 -12.46
N ARG A 485 -8.01 -0.96 -12.80
CA ARG A 485 -9.47 -1.01 -12.96
C ARG A 485 -10.20 -0.50 -11.72
N MET A 486 -9.83 -1.02 -10.54
CA MET A 486 -10.42 -0.61 -9.28
C MET A 486 -10.13 0.86 -8.97
N THR A 487 -8.93 1.34 -9.28
CA THR A 487 -8.52 2.74 -9.02
C THR A 487 -9.24 3.72 -9.95
N VAL A 488 -9.34 3.43 -11.26
CA VAL A 488 -10.05 4.27 -12.22
C VAL A 488 -11.55 4.33 -11.90
N ALA A 489 -12.15 3.23 -11.42
CA ALA A 489 -13.54 3.23 -10.97
C ALA A 489 -13.84 4.22 -9.81
N GLN A 490 -12.80 4.66 -9.09
CA GLN A 490 -12.89 5.63 -7.99
C GLN A 490 -12.53 7.06 -8.41
N TYR A 491 -12.30 7.31 -9.71
CA TYR A 491 -11.79 8.57 -10.21
C TYR A 491 -12.75 9.77 -9.96
N PRO A 492 -12.23 10.94 -9.54
CA PRO A 492 -11.02 11.13 -8.74
C PRO A 492 -11.35 11.15 -7.23
N ASN A 493 -12.63 11.24 -6.85
CA ASN A 493 -13.05 11.57 -5.48
C ASN A 493 -12.87 10.42 -4.48
N GLY A 494 -12.76 9.18 -4.96
CA GLY A 494 -12.48 8.03 -4.09
C GLY A 494 -11.00 7.87 -3.74
N TRP A 495 -10.12 8.65 -4.37
CA TRP A 495 -8.67 8.55 -4.17
C TRP A 495 -8.20 9.17 -2.85
N ARG A 496 -7.15 8.58 -2.29
CA ARG A 496 -6.26 9.23 -1.33
C ARG A 496 -5.27 10.07 -2.14
N TRP A 497 -4.95 11.25 -1.64
CA TRP A 497 -4.00 12.15 -2.28
C TRP A 497 -2.90 12.53 -1.31
N THR A 498 -1.68 12.80 -1.80
CA THR A 498 -0.54 13.08 -0.91
C THR A 498 -0.55 14.54 -0.46
N ASN A 499 0.03 15.46 -1.23
CA ASN A 499 0.01 16.92 -0.94
C ASN A 499 -0.88 17.72 -1.92
N GLY A 500 -1.38 17.06 -2.97
CA GLY A 500 -2.36 17.58 -3.92
C GLY A 500 -3.03 16.45 -4.69
N LEU A 501 -4.20 16.70 -5.27
CA LEU A 501 -4.91 15.79 -6.18
C LEU A 501 -4.36 15.89 -7.62
N ALA A 502 -3.81 17.05 -8.01
CA ALA A 502 -3.22 17.26 -9.34
C ALA A 502 -2.11 16.23 -9.64
N GLN A 503 -1.22 15.99 -8.68
CA GLN A 503 -0.18 14.96 -8.77
C GLN A 503 -0.75 13.53 -8.92
N GLU A 504 -1.90 13.19 -8.32
CA GLU A 504 -2.49 11.85 -8.47
C GLU A 504 -2.96 11.63 -9.92
N LYS A 505 -3.55 12.67 -10.52
CA LYS A 505 -3.94 12.69 -11.94
C LYS A 505 -2.72 12.60 -12.86
N ALA A 506 -1.59 13.20 -12.47
CA ALA A 506 -0.34 13.08 -13.22
C ALA A 506 0.26 11.66 -13.13
N ARG A 507 0.28 11.07 -11.93
CA ARG A 507 0.90 9.76 -11.66
C ARG A 507 0.21 8.60 -12.39
N ILE A 508 -1.13 8.63 -12.50
CA ILE A 508 -1.89 7.52 -13.11
C ILE A 508 -1.69 7.40 -14.63
N LEU A 509 -1.22 8.44 -15.31
CA LEU A 509 -1.11 8.46 -16.77
C LEU A 509 -0.12 7.42 -17.30
N LEU A 510 1.04 7.27 -16.66
CA LEU A 510 2.09 6.34 -17.09
C LEU A 510 1.59 4.89 -17.21
N PRO A 511 1.04 4.26 -16.14
CA PRO A 511 0.58 2.88 -16.25
C PRO A 511 -0.63 2.73 -17.19
N LEU A 512 -1.49 3.74 -17.34
CA LEU A 512 -2.62 3.68 -18.30
C LEU A 512 -2.14 3.72 -19.76
N ALA A 513 -1.16 4.57 -20.08
CA ALA A 513 -0.56 4.59 -21.41
C ALA A 513 0.13 3.26 -21.72
N TRP A 514 0.83 2.68 -20.73
CA TRP A 514 1.49 1.39 -20.90
C TRP A 514 0.50 0.21 -20.94
N LEU A 515 -0.63 0.29 -20.25
CA LEU A 515 -1.70 -0.71 -20.36
C LEU A 515 -2.25 -0.76 -21.79
N VAL A 516 -2.40 0.39 -22.45
CA VAL A 516 -2.77 0.47 -23.88
C VAL A 516 -1.68 -0.16 -24.77
N ARG A 517 -0.39 0.02 -24.47
CA ARG A 517 0.71 -0.65 -25.20
C ARG A 517 0.66 -2.17 -25.06
N VAL A 518 0.41 -2.68 -23.85
CA VAL A 518 0.32 -4.12 -23.55
C VAL A 518 -0.93 -4.74 -24.16
N LYS A 519 -2.07 -4.07 -24.00
CA LYS A 519 -3.38 -4.57 -24.46
C LYS A 519 -4.27 -3.40 -24.84
N ASP A 520 -4.34 -3.10 -26.13
CA ASP A 520 -5.15 -2.01 -26.63
C ASP A 520 -6.63 -2.40 -26.71
N THR A 521 -7.45 -1.87 -25.80
CA THR A 521 -8.90 -2.09 -25.78
C THR A 521 -9.65 -0.75 -25.72
N PRO A 522 -10.91 -0.67 -26.18
CA PRO A 522 -11.72 0.53 -26.03
C PRO A 522 -11.86 0.98 -24.56
N GLU A 523 -11.92 0.04 -23.63
CA GLU A 523 -12.00 0.31 -22.19
C GLU A 523 -10.71 0.94 -21.66
N HIS A 524 -9.54 0.37 -21.97
CA HIS A 524 -8.25 0.92 -21.54
C HIS A 524 -8.02 2.31 -22.13
N ARG A 525 -8.40 2.53 -23.40
CA ARG A 525 -8.36 3.86 -24.03
C ARG A 525 -9.29 4.85 -23.33
N ALA A 526 -10.48 4.43 -22.90
CA ALA A 526 -11.40 5.29 -22.15
C ALA A 526 -10.84 5.67 -20.76
N TRP A 527 -10.15 4.73 -20.08
CA TRP A 527 -9.49 5.02 -18.81
C TRP A 527 -8.36 6.05 -18.98
N LEU A 528 -7.50 5.85 -20.00
CA LEU A 528 -6.45 6.81 -20.34
C LEU A 528 -7.03 8.20 -20.66
N ARG A 529 -8.07 8.25 -21.50
CA ARG A 529 -8.77 9.49 -21.87
C ARG A 529 -9.27 10.25 -20.65
N THR A 530 -9.90 9.54 -19.69
CA THR A 530 -10.38 10.12 -18.43
C THR A 530 -9.25 10.81 -17.65
N ALA A 531 -8.08 10.17 -17.56
CA ALA A 531 -6.93 10.75 -16.88
C ALA A 531 -6.34 11.96 -17.63
N VAL A 532 -6.23 11.87 -18.96
CA VAL A 532 -5.73 12.97 -19.81
C VAL A 532 -6.64 14.19 -19.70
N ASP A 533 -7.96 14.02 -19.81
CA ASP A 533 -8.93 15.11 -19.66
C ASP A 533 -8.85 15.76 -18.28
N GLY A 534 -8.71 14.93 -17.24
CA GLY A 534 -8.59 15.38 -15.87
C GLY A 534 -7.39 16.28 -15.60
N LEU A 535 -6.25 15.96 -16.21
CA LEU A 535 -5.03 16.75 -16.12
C LEU A 535 -5.08 17.99 -17.02
N ALA A 536 -5.55 17.83 -18.26
CA ALA A 536 -5.68 18.94 -19.22
C ALA A 536 -6.61 20.06 -18.70
N ALA A 537 -7.62 19.72 -17.90
CA ALA A 537 -8.49 20.69 -17.24
C ALA A 537 -7.77 21.59 -16.21
N LEU A 538 -6.58 21.20 -15.75
CA LEU A 538 -5.73 21.97 -14.84
C LEU A 538 -4.64 22.76 -15.59
N GLN A 539 -4.49 22.57 -16.90
CA GLN A 539 -3.45 23.22 -17.67
C GLN A 539 -3.84 24.65 -18.06
N GLU A 540 -2.99 25.60 -17.69
CA GLU A 540 -3.16 27.02 -18.00
C GLU A 540 -2.68 27.37 -19.42
N PRO A 541 -3.08 28.52 -19.98
CA PRO A 541 -2.66 28.94 -21.33
C PRO A 541 -1.14 29.04 -21.52
N CYS A 542 -0.39 29.35 -20.45
CA CYS A 542 1.07 29.39 -20.47
C CYS A 542 1.73 28.00 -20.43
N GLY A 543 0.95 26.92 -20.26
CA GLY A 543 1.39 25.54 -20.20
C GLY A 543 1.58 24.97 -18.80
N ALA A 544 1.57 25.80 -17.75
CA ALA A 544 1.66 25.37 -16.36
C ALA A 544 0.50 24.44 -15.98
N ILE A 545 0.75 23.44 -15.13
CA ILE A 545 -0.31 22.64 -14.49
C ILE A 545 -0.60 23.27 -13.13
N ARG A 546 -1.84 23.70 -12.92
CA ARG A 546 -2.29 24.30 -11.65
C ARG A 546 -2.49 23.23 -10.59
N GLU A 547 -2.01 23.49 -9.39
CA GLU A 547 -2.25 22.61 -8.24
C GLU A 547 -3.72 22.60 -7.80
N GLU A 548 -4.14 21.45 -7.26
CA GLU A 548 -5.52 21.21 -6.82
C GLU A 548 -5.49 20.35 -5.56
N LEU A 549 -6.21 20.74 -4.52
CA LEU A 549 -6.52 19.97 -3.33
C LEU A 549 -7.78 19.14 -3.58
N GLY A 550 -7.74 17.87 -3.15
CA GLY A 550 -8.90 16.98 -3.17
C GLY A 550 -9.82 17.18 -1.97
N LEU A 551 -10.72 16.22 -1.75
CA LEU A 551 -11.66 16.28 -0.63
C LEU A 551 -10.92 16.32 0.74
N PRO A 552 -11.39 17.14 1.70
CA PRO A 552 -10.84 17.16 3.06
C PRO A 552 -10.83 15.77 3.70
N GLY A 553 -9.78 15.45 4.46
CA GLY A 553 -9.61 14.15 5.11
C GLY A 553 -9.11 13.01 4.20
N LYS A 554 -8.92 13.27 2.90
CA LYS A 554 -8.29 12.32 1.96
C LYS A 554 -6.82 12.63 1.66
N GLY A 555 -6.33 13.78 2.10
CA GLY A 555 -4.95 14.24 1.92
C GLY A 555 -4.01 13.74 3.01
N MET A 556 -2.82 13.24 2.64
CA MET A 556 -1.76 12.84 3.57
C MET A 556 -1.05 14.06 4.17
N TYR A 557 -0.76 15.06 3.33
CA TYR A 557 -0.04 16.29 3.67
C TYR A 557 -0.84 17.53 3.20
N PRO A 558 -2.01 17.79 3.81
CA PRO A 558 -2.83 18.94 3.46
C PRO A 558 -2.12 20.26 3.78
N PRO A 559 -2.62 21.40 3.30
CA PRO A 559 -2.12 22.70 3.74
C PRO A 559 -2.24 22.87 5.27
N PRO A 560 -1.36 23.68 5.89
CA PRO A 560 -1.40 23.89 7.34
C PRO A 560 -2.77 24.36 7.82
N SER A 561 -3.21 23.77 8.93
CA SER A 561 -4.51 24.04 9.55
C SER A 561 -4.47 25.18 10.58
N SER A 562 -3.27 25.63 10.95
CA SER A 562 -3.03 26.75 11.86
C SER A 562 -1.64 27.36 11.62
N ASN A 563 -1.37 28.52 12.22
CA ASN A 563 -0.03 29.12 12.21
C ASN A 563 1.02 28.22 12.87
N ASP A 564 0.65 27.50 13.93
CA ASP A 564 1.55 26.59 14.64
C ASP A 564 1.99 25.41 13.80
N ASP A 565 1.16 24.99 12.85
CA ASP A 565 1.37 23.83 11.99
C ASP A 565 2.38 24.12 10.85
N TYR A 566 2.55 25.40 10.48
CA TYR A 566 3.45 25.83 9.41
C TYR A 566 4.90 25.37 9.64
N GLY A 567 5.48 24.61 8.70
CA GLY A 567 6.87 24.16 8.78
C GLY A 567 7.12 22.99 9.74
N ARG A 568 6.09 22.31 10.26
CA ARG A 568 6.27 21.11 11.11
C ARG A 568 6.42 19.82 10.31
N HIS A 569 5.73 19.72 9.19
CA HIS A 569 5.51 18.50 8.43
C HIS A 569 5.63 18.80 6.93
N GLU A 570 5.59 17.75 6.10
CA GLU A 570 5.37 17.91 4.65
C GLU A 570 4.02 18.60 4.40
N ALA A 571 3.93 19.39 3.33
CA ALA A 571 2.75 20.21 3.08
C ALA A 571 2.56 20.56 1.59
N SER A 572 1.33 20.94 1.25
CA SER A 572 0.99 21.50 -0.06
C SER A 572 1.60 22.88 -0.29
N LEU A 573 1.92 23.20 -1.56
CA LEU A 573 2.35 24.53 -1.99
C LEU A 573 1.22 25.57 -1.97
N ILE A 574 -0.03 25.12 -2.02
CA ILE A 574 -1.22 25.97 -2.02
C ILE A 574 -1.91 25.93 -0.65
N GLN A 575 -2.45 27.07 -0.21
CA GLN A 575 -3.31 27.12 0.97
C GLN A 575 -4.76 26.78 0.59
N ARG A 576 -5.16 27.09 -0.64
CA ARG A 576 -6.50 26.83 -1.19
C ARG A 576 -6.46 26.63 -2.70
N ASN A 577 -7.48 25.96 -3.24
CA ASN A 577 -7.68 25.86 -4.68
C ASN A 577 -7.81 27.26 -5.29
N GLY A 578 -7.06 27.50 -6.37
CA GLY A 578 -7.01 28.79 -7.07
C GLY A 578 -5.74 29.61 -6.79
N ASP A 579 -4.91 29.22 -5.81
CA ASP A 579 -3.56 29.80 -5.67
C ASP A 579 -2.74 29.47 -6.95
N PRO A 580 -2.05 30.45 -7.58
CA PRO A 580 -1.57 30.34 -8.96
C PRO A 580 -0.19 29.67 -9.09
N VAL A 581 -0.02 28.48 -8.53
CA VAL A 581 1.26 27.77 -8.52
C VAL A 581 1.21 26.45 -9.29
N SER A 582 2.35 26.10 -9.89
CA SER A 582 2.64 24.77 -10.42
C SER A 582 3.68 24.08 -9.53
N ASP A 583 3.43 22.81 -9.15
CA ASP A 583 4.40 21.98 -8.42
C ASP A 583 5.20 21.14 -9.43
N LEU A 584 6.51 21.41 -9.50
CA LEU A 584 7.45 20.74 -10.38
C LEU A 584 8.13 19.51 -9.76
N LEU A 585 7.90 19.27 -8.48
CA LEU A 585 8.39 18.09 -7.79
C LEU A 585 7.36 16.97 -7.83
N TYR A 586 6.11 17.30 -7.49
CA TYR A 586 5.07 16.31 -7.25
C TYR A 586 4.09 16.13 -8.42
N THR A 587 3.90 17.14 -9.27
CA THR A 587 2.89 17.10 -10.34
C THR A 587 3.53 17.15 -11.73
N THR A 588 4.26 18.22 -12.04
CA THR A 588 4.58 18.61 -13.43
C THR A 588 5.54 17.65 -14.12
N ASN A 589 6.57 17.18 -13.42
CA ASN A 589 7.54 16.22 -13.95
C ASN A 589 6.87 14.91 -14.36
N PHE A 590 5.97 14.37 -13.52
CA PHE A 590 5.23 13.15 -13.81
C PHE A 590 4.14 13.36 -14.85
N ALA A 591 3.48 14.52 -14.83
CA ALA A 591 2.53 14.92 -15.86
C ALA A 591 3.22 14.94 -17.22
N PHE A 592 4.44 15.48 -17.29
CA PHE A 592 5.19 15.56 -18.52
C PHE A 592 5.54 14.17 -19.08
N LEU A 593 6.02 13.26 -18.23
CA LEU A 593 6.24 11.87 -18.64
C LEU A 593 4.94 11.18 -19.06
N GLY A 594 3.89 11.27 -18.25
CA GLY A 594 2.61 10.61 -18.51
C GLY A 594 1.94 11.09 -19.80
N LEU A 595 1.97 12.40 -20.07
CA LEU A 595 1.47 13.00 -21.31
C LEU A 595 2.31 12.55 -22.52
N HIS A 596 3.63 12.48 -22.38
CA HIS A 596 4.52 11.99 -23.43
C HIS A 596 4.22 10.53 -23.81
N GLU A 597 4.07 9.65 -22.82
CA GLU A 597 3.71 8.24 -23.07
C GLU A 597 2.30 8.09 -23.64
N ALA A 598 1.34 8.91 -23.19
CA ALA A 598 -0.02 8.94 -23.73
C ALA A 598 -0.06 9.43 -25.19
N ALA A 599 0.72 10.45 -25.53
CA ALA A 599 0.91 10.91 -26.90
C ALA A 599 1.53 9.79 -27.77
N ALA A 600 2.49 9.04 -27.22
CA ALA A 600 3.13 7.92 -27.91
C ALA A 600 2.20 6.72 -28.20
N VAL A 601 0.99 6.66 -27.62
CA VAL A 601 -0.08 5.69 -27.98
C VAL A 601 -1.21 6.32 -28.80
N GLY A 602 -0.98 7.53 -29.32
CA GLY A 602 -1.86 8.23 -30.26
C GLY A 602 -2.94 9.10 -29.63
N ASP A 603 -2.81 9.52 -28.36
CA ASP A 603 -3.74 10.47 -27.77
C ASP A 603 -3.39 11.93 -28.16
N GLU A 604 -4.19 12.52 -29.05
CA GLU A 604 -3.94 13.86 -29.59
C GLU A 604 -4.03 14.98 -28.53
N ALA A 605 -4.91 14.84 -27.53
CA ALA A 605 -5.01 15.86 -26.49
C ALA A 605 -3.81 15.80 -25.54
N ALA A 606 -3.30 14.60 -25.26
CA ALA A 606 -2.07 14.44 -24.51
C ALA A 606 -0.90 15.07 -25.26
N GLN A 607 -0.79 14.87 -26.58
CA GLN A 607 0.23 15.52 -27.40
C GLN A 607 0.17 17.05 -27.32
N HIS A 608 -1.02 17.65 -27.41
CA HIS A 608 -1.18 19.11 -27.29
C HIS A 608 -0.83 19.63 -25.89
N ALA A 609 -1.24 18.90 -24.85
CA ALA A 609 -0.92 19.26 -23.47
C ALA A 609 0.59 19.12 -23.18
N GLU A 610 1.23 18.08 -23.70
CA GLU A 610 2.69 17.86 -23.62
C GLU A 610 3.46 19.03 -24.26
N GLU A 611 3.07 19.46 -25.46
CA GLU A 611 3.73 20.55 -26.19
C GLU A 611 3.71 21.86 -25.40
N LYS A 612 2.55 22.23 -24.85
CA LYS A 612 2.43 23.41 -23.99
C LYS A 612 3.30 23.30 -22.74
N LEU A 613 3.32 22.12 -22.11
CA LEU A 613 4.08 21.89 -20.90
C LEU A 613 5.60 21.96 -21.15
N ALA A 614 6.07 21.41 -22.28
CA ALA A 614 7.46 21.53 -22.71
C ALA A 614 7.85 23.01 -22.92
N GLY A 615 6.99 23.78 -23.58
CA GLY A 615 7.17 25.22 -23.76
C GLY A 615 7.25 25.98 -22.44
N PHE A 616 6.36 25.67 -21.48
CA PHE A 616 6.40 26.23 -20.12
C PHE A 616 7.73 25.94 -19.43
N LEU A 617 8.13 24.66 -19.38
CA LEU A 617 9.35 24.21 -18.70
C LEU A 617 10.61 24.83 -19.29
N CYS A 618 10.70 24.98 -20.61
CA CYS A 618 11.82 25.66 -21.25
C CYS A 618 11.93 27.14 -20.82
N ARG A 619 10.79 27.82 -20.64
CA ARG A 619 10.77 29.22 -20.23
C ARG A 619 11.25 29.42 -18.80
N ILE A 620 10.78 28.57 -17.90
CA ILE A 620 10.97 28.75 -16.47
C ILE A 620 12.25 28.11 -15.92
N GLN A 621 13.04 27.42 -16.75
CA GLN A 621 14.35 26.91 -16.35
C GLN A 621 15.20 28.03 -15.75
N ILE A 622 15.82 27.77 -14.60
CA ILE A 622 16.56 28.78 -13.85
C ILE A 622 17.74 29.30 -14.67
N ARG A 623 17.92 30.62 -14.71
CA ARG A 623 19.12 31.31 -15.16
C ARG A 623 19.74 32.12 -14.03
N SER A 624 21.02 31.88 -13.73
CA SER A 624 21.75 32.64 -12.72
C SER A 624 23.25 32.64 -12.94
N ASP A 625 23.84 33.84 -13.00
CA ASP A 625 25.30 34.03 -12.96
C ASP A 625 25.81 34.15 -11.52
N ALA A 626 24.96 34.62 -10.61
CA ALA A 626 25.28 34.83 -9.19
C ALA A 626 25.23 33.54 -8.37
N GLN A 627 24.38 32.58 -8.76
CA GLN A 627 24.23 31.28 -8.12
C GLN A 627 24.43 30.15 -9.16
N PRO A 628 25.67 29.89 -9.61
CA PRO A 628 25.93 28.90 -10.67
C PRO A 628 25.47 27.48 -10.35
N SER A 629 25.34 27.13 -9.06
CA SER A 629 24.86 25.84 -8.58
C SER A 629 23.35 25.61 -8.84
N LEU A 630 22.60 26.67 -9.15
CA LEU A 630 21.18 26.61 -9.46
C LEU A 630 20.90 26.79 -10.97
N ASP A 631 21.87 27.27 -11.75
CA ASP A 631 21.73 27.52 -13.19
C ASP A 631 21.44 26.22 -13.97
N GLY A 632 20.35 26.23 -14.75
CA GLY A 632 19.87 25.05 -15.48
C GLY A 632 18.94 24.13 -14.69
N GLY A 633 18.69 24.42 -13.41
CA GLY A 633 17.72 23.70 -12.59
C GLY A 633 16.27 24.17 -12.77
N TRP A 634 15.35 23.50 -12.08
CA TRP A 634 13.95 23.94 -11.92
C TRP A 634 13.57 23.86 -10.44
N PHE A 635 13.05 24.96 -9.88
CA PHE A 635 12.52 24.94 -8.51
C PHE A 635 11.19 24.18 -8.46
N ARG A 636 10.92 23.58 -7.29
CA ARG A 636 9.62 22.95 -7.00
C ARG A 636 8.45 23.88 -7.31
N ALA A 637 8.46 25.12 -6.82
CA ALA A 637 7.35 26.04 -6.98
C ALA A 637 7.58 27.05 -8.10
N PHE A 638 6.55 27.26 -8.93
CA PHE A 638 6.52 28.38 -9.86
C PHE A 638 5.13 29.05 -9.87
N ASP A 639 5.08 30.33 -9.50
CA ASP A 639 3.89 31.16 -9.60
C ASP A 639 3.75 31.62 -11.06
N PHE A 640 2.83 31.02 -11.79
CA PHE A 640 2.66 31.26 -13.22
C PHE A 640 1.92 32.57 -13.54
N GLN A 641 1.39 33.27 -12.53
CA GLN A 641 0.83 34.60 -12.69
C GLN A 641 1.90 35.68 -12.52
N ARG A 642 2.70 35.61 -11.45
CA ARG A 642 3.83 36.52 -11.20
C ARG A 642 5.05 36.24 -12.08
N TRP A 643 5.12 35.02 -12.62
CA TRP A 643 6.25 34.54 -13.41
C TRP A 643 7.56 34.49 -12.61
N GLU A 644 7.46 34.07 -11.34
CA GLU A 644 8.58 33.92 -10.41
C GLU A 644 8.44 32.67 -9.53
N ALA A 645 9.52 32.26 -8.87
CA ALA A 645 9.51 31.12 -7.94
C ALA A 645 8.93 31.55 -6.58
N TRP A 646 7.64 31.29 -6.35
CA TRP A 646 6.90 31.67 -5.15
C TRP A 646 5.79 30.68 -4.80
N ALA A 647 5.61 30.38 -3.51
CA ALA A 647 4.50 29.57 -2.97
C ALA A 647 4.43 29.63 -1.44
N SER A 648 3.46 28.91 -0.85
CA SER A 648 3.51 28.57 0.58
C SER A 648 4.72 27.66 0.86
N ASN A 649 5.73 28.20 1.55
CA ASN A 649 6.93 27.45 1.94
C ASN A 649 6.72 26.67 3.26
N ALA A 650 5.57 26.00 3.40
CA ALA A 650 5.16 25.33 4.64
C ALA A 650 5.76 23.93 4.81
N ASP A 651 6.25 23.35 3.73
CA ASP A 651 6.83 22.00 3.70
C ASP A 651 8.18 21.98 4.44
N ALA A 652 8.30 21.08 5.43
CA ALA A 652 9.50 20.95 6.24
C ALA A 652 10.70 20.34 5.50
N GLY A 653 10.47 19.59 4.41
CA GLY A 653 11.50 18.94 3.63
C GLY A 653 11.79 19.67 2.32
N TRP A 654 10.81 19.67 1.41
CA TRP A 654 10.99 20.10 0.02
C TRP A 654 10.24 21.39 -0.27
N GLY A 655 10.59 22.49 0.39
CA GLY A 655 9.90 23.77 0.21
C GLY A 655 9.93 24.35 -1.23
N ALA A 656 9.42 25.58 -1.38
CA ALA A 656 9.18 26.24 -2.67
C ALA A 656 10.42 26.34 -3.60
N TRP A 657 11.62 26.54 -3.04
CA TRP A 657 12.88 26.71 -3.76
C TRP A 657 13.76 25.46 -3.75
N ALA A 658 13.23 24.28 -3.43
CA ALA A 658 13.98 23.03 -3.54
C ALA A 658 14.16 22.65 -5.01
N ILE A 659 15.29 22.00 -5.34
CA ILE A 659 15.51 21.34 -6.63
C ILE A 659 15.97 19.93 -6.33
N GLU A 660 15.19 18.93 -6.70
CA GLU A 660 15.61 17.56 -6.49
C GLU A 660 16.39 17.03 -7.70
N SER A 661 17.47 16.26 -7.43
CA SER A 661 18.31 15.63 -8.45
C SER A 661 17.58 14.52 -9.19
N GLY A 662 16.90 13.65 -8.45
CA GLY A 662 15.75 12.89 -8.95
C GLY A 662 14.49 13.76 -8.97
N TRP A 663 13.36 13.17 -9.28
CA TRP A 663 12.06 13.80 -9.44
C TRP A 663 12.09 14.94 -10.45
N THR A 664 12.29 16.17 -9.99
CA THR A 664 12.22 17.38 -10.81
C THR A 664 13.27 17.35 -11.92
N GLN A 665 14.56 17.38 -11.57
CA GLN A 665 15.61 17.53 -12.58
C GLN A 665 15.69 16.30 -13.49
N GLY A 666 15.69 15.12 -12.88
CA GLY A 666 15.83 13.83 -13.58
C GLY A 666 14.78 13.65 -14.68
N TRP A 667 13.49 13.77 -14.35
CA TRP A 667 12.42 13.54 -15.32
C TRP A 667 12.28 14.67 -16.36
N ILE A 668 12.37 15.95 -15.96
CA ILE A 668 12.22 17.06 -16.93
C ILE A 668 13.28 16.96 -18.03
N VAL A 669 14.55 16.77 -17.66
CA VAL A 669 15.65 16.61 -18.65
C VAL A 669 15.43 15.37 -19.52
N SER A 670 15.01 14.27 -18.92
CA SER A 670 14.85 13.00 -19.63
C SER A 670 13.69 13.04 -20.63
N VAL A 671 12.55 13.63 -20.29
CA VAL A 671 11.41 13.76 -21.21
C VAL A 671 11.72 14.71 -22.35
N LEU A 672 12.40 15.85 -22.10
CA LEU A 672 12.93 16.69 -23.18
C LEU A 672 13.89 15.90 -24.09
N GLY A 673 14.76 15.07 -23.50
CA GLY A 673 15.65 14.16 -24.23
C GLY A 673 14.89 13.17 -25.12
N MET A 674 13.83 12.55 -24.59
CA MET A 674 12.96 11.62 -25.33
C MET A 674 12.27 12.30 -26.51
N ARG A 675 11.72 13.51 -26.30
CA ARG A 675 11.11 14.33 -27.37
C ARG A 675 12.09 14.63 -28.49
N GLN A 676 13.30 15.10 -28.16
CA GLN A 676 14.34 15.40 -29.15
C GLN A 676 14.82 14.15 -29.91
N MET A 677 14.85 13.00 -29.23
CA MET A 677 15.19 11.72 -29.84
C MET A 677 14.03 11.03 -30.57
N ARG A 678 12.79 11.56 -30.45
CA ARG A 678 11.56 10.96 -30.98
C ARG A 678 11.38 9.50 -30.55
N THR A 679 11.59 9.24 -29.26
CA THR A 679 11.41 7.94 -28.60
C THR A 679 10.51 8.11 -27.40
N SER A 680 9.97 7.02 -26.84
CA SER A 680 9.33 7.01 -25.52
C SER A 680 10.16 6.24 -24.49
N LEU A 681 9.78 6.33 -23.22
CA LEU A 681 10.36 5.52 -22.15
C LEU A 681 10.06 4.04 -22.40
N TRP A 682 8.84 3.70 -22.81
CA TRP A 682 8.47 2.34 -23.22
C TRP A 682 9.43 1.77 -24.27
N ASP A 683 9.72 2.54 -25.32
CA ASP A 683 10.60 2.13 -26.43
C ASP A 683 12.07 2.00 -25.99
N LEU A 684 12.46 2.58 -24.86
CA LEU A 684 13.79 2.41 -24.26
C LEU A 684 13.84 1.18 -23.34
N VAL A 685 12.93 1.08 -22.38
CA VAL A 685 12.97 0.02 -21.36
C VAL A 685 12.75 -1.37 -21.97
N THR A 686 12.00 -1.47 -23.06
CA THR A 686 11.79 -2.72 -23.82
C THR A 686 13.04 -3.21 -24.57
N LYS A 687 14.11 -2.40 -24.66
CA LYS A 687 15.40 -2.82 -25.26
C LYS A 687 16.33 -3.57 -24.29
N THR A 688 16.03 -3.55 -22.99
CA THR A 688 16.78 -4.30 -21.98
C THR A 688 16.51 -5.81 -22.07
N ASP A 689 17.40 -6.65 -21.53
CA ASP A 689 17.27 -8.11 -21.54
C ASP A 689 17.02 -8.65 -20.11
N ILE A 690 16.07 -8.04 -19.40
CA ILE A 690 15.70 -8.45 -18.03
C ILE A 690 15.11 -9.86 -17.96
N ALA A 691 14.61 -10.39 -19.09
CA ALA A 691 14.00 -11.71 -19.19
C ALA A 691 15.05 -12.83 -19.05
N ALA A 692 16.32 -12.58 -19.39
CA ALA A 692 17.39 -13.59 -19.32
C ALA A 692 17.54 -14.25 -17.95
N ASP A 693 17.31 -13.49 -16.87
CA ASP A 693 17.40 -13.99 -15.48
C ASP A 693 16.05 -14.41 -14.88
N PHE A 694 14.93 -14.22 -15.60
CA PHE A 694 13.58 -14.35 -15.07
C PHE A 694 13.28 -15.75 -14.51
N ASP A 695 13.42 -16.81 -15.31
CA ASP A 695 13.04 -18.17 -14.90
C ASP A 695 13.77 -18.63 -13.63
N ARG A 696 15.07 -18.32 -13.56
CA ARG A 696 15.92 -18.65 -12.41
C ARG A 696 15.47 -17.87 -11.18
N LEU A 697 15.37 -16.55 -11.29
CA LEU A 697 14.99 -15.69 -10.16
C LEU A 697 13.54 -15.93 -9.72
N ARG A 698 12.62 -16.20 -10.63
CA ARG A 698 11.22 -16.48 -10.32
C ARG A 698 11.10 -17.74 -9.49
N ARG A 699 11.74 -18.85 -9.89
CA ARG A 699 11.73 -20.10 -9.09
C ARG A 699 12.38 -19.91 -7.71
N GLU A 700 13.44 -19.11 -7.64
CA GLU A 700 14.13 -18.79 -6.39
C GLU A 700 13.27 -17.93 -5.44
N MET A 701 12.55 -16.93 -5.97
CA MET A 701 11.90 -15.89 -5.17
C MET A 701 10.39 -16.10 -4.98
N LEU A 702 9.74 -16.80 -5.91
CA LEU A 702 8.29 -17.04 -5.96
C LEU A 702 8.00 -18.48 -6.45
N PRO A 703 8.17 -19.49 -5.58
CA PRO A 703 8.01 -20.91 -5.94
C PRO A 703 6.60 -21.25 -6.44
N ASP A 704 6.50 -22.26 -7.31
CA ASP A 704 5.24 -22.69 -7.94
C ASP A 704 4.17 -23.07 -6.92
N GLU A 705 4.55 -23.70 -5.80
CA GLU A 705 3.64 -24.11 -4.75
C GLU A 705 2.95 -22.90 -4.10
N VAL A 706 3.67 -21.77 -3.96
CA VAL A 706 3.10 -20.54 -3.39
C VAL A 706 2.13 -19.89 -4.37
N VAL A 707 2.44 -19.89 -5.67
CA VAL A 707 1.56 -19.35 -6.71
C VAL A 707 0.30 -20.21 -6.85
N GLN A 708 0.45 -21.54 -6.84
CA GLN A 708 -0.67 -22.48 -6.89
C GLN A 708 -1.60 -22.35 -5.67
N SER A 709 -1.04 -22.07 -4.48
CA SER A 709 -1.85 -21.81 -3.27
C SER A 709 -2.77 -20.59 -3.38
N LEU A 710 -2.47 -19.61 -4.26
CA LEU A 710 -3.35 -18.47 -4.51
C LEU A 710 -4.57 -18.83 -5.38
N THR A 711 -4.40 -19.76 -6.32
CA THR A 711 -5.49 -20.24 -7.19
C THR A 711 -6.47 -21.16 -6.47
N ALA A 712 -6.05 -21.83 -5.39
CA ALA A 712 -6.89 -22.75 -4.63
C ALA A 712 -8.04 -22.05 -3.86
N ILE A 713 -7.80 -20.86 -3.29
CA ILE A 713 -8.79 -20.16 -2.44
C ILE A 713 -9.98 -19.61 -3.25
N HIS A 714 -9.87 -19.47 -4.58
CA HIS A 714 -10.89 -18.85 -5.43
C HIS A 714 -11.32 -19.75 -6.61
N ARG A 715 -11.13 -21.06 -6.51
CA ARG A 715 -11.77 -21.97 -7.47
C ARG A 715 -13.30 -21.77 -7.37
N PRO A 716 -13.98 -21.53 -8.51
CA PRO A 716 -15.43 -21.36 -8.51
C PRO A 716 -16.07 -22.62 -7.94
N LYS A 717 -17.05 -22.44 -7.07
CA LYS A 717 -17.81 -23.55 -6.50
C LYS A 717 -18.64 -24.20 -7.61
N PRO A 718 -18.92 -25.51 -7.54
CA PRO A 718 -19.79 -26.15 -8.52
C PRO A 718 -21.12 -25.41 -8.65
N ALA A 719 -21.51 -25.05 -9.87
CA ALA A 719 -22.80 -24.39 -10.13
C ALA A 719 -24.00 -25.28 -9.75
N THR A 720 -23.77 -26.59 -9.63
CA THR A 720 -24.75 -27.56 -9.16
C THR A 720 -24.06 -28.70 -8.41
N SER A 721 -24.72 -29.28 -7.41
CA SER A 721 -24.23 -30.41 -6.62
C SER A 721 -25.35 -31.39 -6.29
N LEU A 722 -24.99 -32.66 -6.15
CA LEU A 722 -25.87 -33.76 -5.80
C LEU A 722 -25.23 -34.56 -4.66
N THR A 723 -25.96 -34.74 -3.57
CA THR A 723 -25.49 -35.40 -2.35
C THR A 723 -26.47 -36.52 -1.98
N LEU A 724 -25.96 -37.74 -1.79
CA LEU A 724 -26.74 -38.92 -1.40
C LEU A 724 -26.44 -39.26 0.06
N ILE A 725 -27.48 -39.43 0.90
CA ILE A 725 -27.35 -39.73 2.32
C ILE A 725 -28.08 -41.05 2.63
N PRO A 726 -27.36 -42.10 3.08
CA PRO A 726 -25.91 -42.24 3.08
C PRO A 726 -25.30 -42.38 1.66
N PRO A 727 -23.99 -42.12 1.51
CA PRO A 727 -23.32 -42.37 0.24
C PRO A 727 -23.14 -43.87 0.02
N SER A 728 -22.83 -44.28 -1.21
CA SER A 728 -22.55 -45.68 -1.56
C SER A 728 -21.45 -46.31 -0.67
N LEU A 729 -21.45 -47.60 -0.37
CA LEU A 729 -22.46 -48.64 -0.57
C LEU A 729 -23.62 -48.53 0.43
N VAL A 730 -24.84 -48.91 0.03
CA VAL A 730 -26.06 -48.97 0.87
C VAL A 730 -26.82 -50.28 0.67
N THR A 731 -27.78 -50.59 1.56
CA THR A 731 -28.66 -51.78 1.43
C THR A 731 -30.00 -51.44 0.77
N ASP A 732 -30.73 -52.45 0.30
CA ASP A 732 -32.11 -52.33 -0.19
C ASP A 732 -33.17 -52.23 0.92
N ARG A 733 -32.74 -51.84 2.14
CA ARG A 733 -33.56 -51.76 3.35
C ARG A 733 -33.67 -50.37 3.95
N ILE A 734 -33.18 -49.34 3.25
CA ILE A 734 -33.21 -47.94 3.70
C ILE A 734 -33.99 -47.04 2.73
N GLU A 735 -34.32 -45.85 3.19
CA GLU A 735 -34.72 -44.74 2.31
C GLU A 735 -33.48 -43.88 2.02
N LEU A 736 -33.14 -43.74 0.75
CA LEU A 736 -32.01 -42.91 0.32
C LEU A 736 -32.46 -41.44 0.24
N ASP A 737 -31.90 -40.56 1.07
CA ASP A 737 -32.13 -39.12 0.98
C ASP A 737 -31.24 -38.53 -0.13
N ILE A 738 -31.87 -38.06 -1.20
CA ILE A 738 -31.23 -37.44 -2.36
C ILE A 738 -31.41 -35.93 -2.26
N ARG A 739 -30.31 -35.20 -2.16
CA ARG A 739 -30.32 -33.74 -2.06
C ARG A 739 -29.59 -33.10 -3.22
N GLY A 740 -30.26 -32.19 -3.90
CA GLY A 740 -29.67 -31.42 -4.99
C GLY A 740 -29.58 -29.94 -4.66
N SER A 741 -28.53 -29.28 -5.13
CA SER A 741 -28.38 -27.81 -5.07
C SER A 741 -28.01 -27.21 -6.42
N VAL A 742 -28.50 -25.99 -6.64
CA VAL A 742 -28.14 -25.14 -7.76
C VAL A 742 -27.74 -23.76 -7.23
N ARG A 743 -26.65 -23.21 -7.76
CA ARG A 743 -26.17 -21.86 -7.45
C ARG A 743 -26.57 -20.87 -8.53
N ASN A 744 -26.84 -19.65 -8.10
CA ASN A 744 -27.10 -18.51 -8.97
C ASN A 744 -26.07 -17.40 -8.70
N ASP A 745 -24.95 -17.43 -9.41
CA ASP A 745 -23.86 -16.46 -9.21
C ASP A 745 -24.03 -15.17 -10.06
N VAL A 746 -25.22 -14.93 -10.64
CA VAL A 746 -25.55 -13.67 -11.36
C VAL A 746 -26.39 -12.72 -10.50
N ASP A 747 -26.39 -11.43 -10.86
CA ASP A 747 -27.03 -10.35 -10.09
C ASP A 747 -28.56 -10.24 -10.28
N ALA A 748 -29.20 -11.30 -10.76
CA ALA A 748 -30.65 -11.37 -10.95
C ALA A 748 -31.18 -12.72 -10.46
N ALA A 749 -32.38 -12.72 -9.87
CA ALA A 749 -33.04 -13.94 -9.46
C ALA A 749 -33.31 -14.85 -10.67
N ARG A 750 -33.12 -16.15 -10.51
CA ARG A 750 -33.23 -17.12 -11.60
C ARG A 750 -34.02 -18.34 -11.17
N THR A 751 -34.96 -18.77 -12.02
CA THR A 751 -35.72 -20.00 -11.80
C THR A 751 -35.15 -21.13 -12.63
N PHE A 752 -34.81 -22.23 -11.99
CA PHE A 752 -34.36 -23.48 -12.62
C PHE A 752 -35.43 -24.55 -12.50
N GLU A 753 -35.73 -25.22 -13.60
CA GLU A 753 -36.44 -26.48 -13.58
C GLU A 753 -35.44 -27.60 -13.30
N VAL A 754 -35.63 -28.33 -12.20
CA VAL A 754 -34.73 -29.38 -11.74
C VAL A 754 -35.40 -30.74 -11.83
N VAL A 755 -34.71 -31.72 -12.40
CA VAL A 755 -35.22 -33.09 -12.57
C VAL A 755 -34.18 -34.10 -12.09
N LEU A 756 -34.62 -35.06 -11.27
CA LEU A 756 -33.84 -36.23 -10.87
C LEU A 756 -34.24 -37.46 -11.69
N TYR A 757 -33.24 -38.22 -12.10
CA TYR A 757 -33.38 -39.50 -12.79
C TYR A 757 -32.54 -40.58 -12.11
N VAL A 758 -32.90 -41.84 -12.35
CA VAL A 758 -32.05 -43.00 -12.09
C VAL A 758 -31.60 -43.60 -13.42
N ASP A 759 -30.30 -43.85 -13.57
CA ASP A 759 -29.61 -44.47 -14.71
C ASP A 759 -29.67 -43.72 -16.06
N GLU A 760 -30.84 -43.24 -16.49
CA GLU A 760 -31.02 -42.59 -17.80
C GLU A 760 -31.97 -41.39 -17.72
N GLU A 761 -31.69 -40.33 -18.48
CA GLU A 761 -32.54 -39.12 -18.60
C GLU A 761 -33.79 -39.36 -19.46
N LYS A 762 -34.64 -40.31 -19.03
CA LYS A 762 -35.88 -40.69 -19.69
C LYS A 762 -37.09 -40.45 -18.76
N PRO A 763 -38.28 -40.11 -19.30
CA PRO A 763 -39.47 -39.90 -18.48
C PRO A 763 -39.81 -41.09 -17.56
N GLU A 764 -39.55 -42.32 -17.98
CA GLU A 764 -39.82 -43.54 -17.22
C GLU A 764 -38.87 -43.75 -16.03
N GLN A 765 -37.72 -43.08 -16.05
CA GLN A 765 -36.66 -43.17 -15.05
C GLN A 765 -36.60 -41.94 -14.13
N ARG A 766 -37.57 -41.02 -14.25
CA ARG A 766 -37.63 -39.79 -13.45
C ARG A 766 -38.07 -40.10 -12.02
N LEU A 767 -37.24 -39.73 -11.05
CA LEU A 767 -37.52 -39.85 -9.62
C LEU A 767 -38.26 -38.64 -9.06
N HIS A 768 -37.83 -37.42 -9.44
CA HIS A 768 -38.36 -36.18 -8.87
C HIS A 768 -38.28 -35.02 -9.88
N GLN A 769 -39.14 -34.02 -9.71
CA GLN A 769 -39.11 -32.78 -10.49
C GLN A 769 -39.58 -31.62 -9.61
N ALA A 770 -38.83 -30.51 -9.64
CA ALA A 770 -39.13 -29.30 -8.89
C ALA A 770 -38.72 -28.05 -9.69
N ALA A 771 -39.24 -26.89 -9.29
CA ALA A 771 -38.77 -25.60 -9.75
C ALA A 771 -38.10 -24.87 -8.57
N LEU A 772 -36.86 -24.42 -8.76
CA LEU A 772 -36.10 -23.68 -7.76
C LEU A 772 -35.94 -22.23 -8.23
N THR A 773 -36.56 -21.29 -7.52
CA THR A 773 -36.28 -19.86 -7.70
C THR A 773 -35.17 -19.47 -6.72
N ILE A 774 -34.08 -18.94 -7.27
CA ILE A 774 -32.83 -18.70 -6.56
C ILE A 774 -32.52 -17.22 -6.62
N ASP A 775 -32.33 -16.61 -5.45
CA ASP A 775 -31.92 -15.22 -5.33
C ASP A 775 -30.53 -14.97 -5.94
N PRO A 776 -30.18 -13.73 -6.29
CA PRO A 776 -28.84 -13.37 -6.72
C PRO A 776 -27.77 -13.78 -5.70
N GLN A 777 -26.62 -14.23 -6.18
CA GLN A 777 -25.47 -14.61 -5.35
C GLN A 777 -25.79 -15.65 -4.25
N SER A 778 -26.76 -16.53 -4.50
CA SER A 778 -27.29 -17.49 -3.53
C SER A 778 -27.38 -18.91 -4.10
N ALA A 779 -27.75 -19.87 -3.24
CA ALA A 779 -28.00 -21.25 -3.61
C ALA A 779 -29.37 -21.69 -3.12
N ALA A 780 -30.05 -22.52 -3.90
CA ALA A 780 -31.27 -23.21 -3.47
C ALA A 780 -31.08 -24.71 -3.66
N GLY A 781 -31.87 -25.51 -2.96
CA GLY A 781 -31.83 -26.95 -3.06
C GLY A 781 -33.16 -27.60 -2.74
N PHE A 782 -33.21 -28.91 -2.90
CA PHE A 782 -34.37 -29.74 -2.60
C PHE A 782 -33.90 -31.07 -1.99
N ASN A 783 -34.84 -31.78 -1.37
CA ASN A 783 -34.66 -33.10 -0.79
C ASN A 783 -35.72 -34.04 -1.38
N PHE A 784 -35.32 -35.26 -1.74
CA PHE A 784 -36.21 -36.34 -2.14
C PHE A 784 -35.76 -37.69 -1.57
N CYS A 785 -36.62 -38.36 -0.81
CA CYS A 785 -36.35 -39.71 -0.32
C CYS A 785 -36.77 -40.79 -1.34
N TRP A 786 -35.85 -41.69 -1.68
CA TRP A 786 -36.08 -42.81 -2.59
C TRP A 786 -35.97 -44.16 -1.86
N PRO A 787 -37.06 -44.96 -1.79
CA PRO A 787 -37.00 -46.30 -1.22
C PRO A 787 -36.10 -47.22 -2.06
N THR A 788 -35.07 -47.78 -1.43
CA THR A 788 -34.09 -48.67 -2.12
C THR A 788 -34.61 -50.09 -2.33
N GLN A 789 -35.74 -50.45 -1.72
CA GLN A 789 -36.30 -51.80 -1.76
C GLN A 789 -36.59 -52.25 -3.20
N GLY A 790 -36.02 -53.39 -3.59
CA GLY A 790 -36.19 -53.95 -4.95
C GLY A 790 -35.28 -53.34 -6.01
N HIS A 791 -34.39 -52.41 -5.64
CA HIS A 791 -33.42 -51.76 -6.52
C HIS A 791 -31.98 -52.22 -6.25
N ALA A 792 -31.76 -53.49 -5.88
CA ALA A 792 -30.42 -54.02 -5.71
C ALA A 792 -29.66 -54.04 -7.06
N GLY A 793 -28.47 -53.45 -7.08
CA GLY A 793 -27.71 -53.24 -8.31
C GLY A 793 -26.79 -52.02 -8.25
N ARG A 794 -26.15 -51.73 -9.38
CA ARG A 794 -25.40 -50.49 -9.60
C ARG A 794 -26.31 -49.52 -10.34
N HIS A 795 -26.44 -48.32 -9.79
CA HIS A 795 -27.26 -47.25 -10.33
C HIS A 795 -26.47 -45.94 -10.40
N CYS A 796 -26.98 -44.98 -11.16
CA CYS A 796 -26.48 -43.61 -11.16
C CYS A 796 -27.65 -42.63 -10.97
N VAL A 797 -27.59 -41.81 -9.93
CA VAL A 797 -28.55 -40.72 -9.74
C VAL A 797 -28.08 -39.52 -10.55
N ILE A 798 -28.92 -39.03 -11.45
CA ILE A 798 -28.61 -37.93 -12.36
C ILE A 798 -29.54 -36.76 -12.02
N MET A 799 -28.96 -35.58 -11.85
CA MET A 799 -29.69 -34.32 -11.69
C MET A 799 -29.44 -33.42 -12.89
N THR A 800 -30.49 -32.84 -13.44
CA THR A 800 -30.41 -31.77 -14.43
C THR A 800 -31.13 -30.52 -13.92
N ALA A 801 -30.59 -29.34 -14.20
CA ALA A 801 -31.21 -28.06 -13.87
C ALA A 801 -31.18 -27.12 -15.08
N ARG A 802 -32.35 -26.64 -15.53
CA ARG A 802 -32.49 -25.86 -16.77
C ARG A 802 -33.12 -24.49 -16.51
N SER A 803 -32.54 -23.43 -17.06
CA SER A 803 -33.06 -22.05 -16.98
C SER A 803 -32.66 -21.23 -18.21
N GLY A 804 -33.61 -21.09 -19.17
CA GLY A 804 -33.32 -20.48 -20.47
C GLY A 804 -32.23 -21.28 -21.20
N ASP A 805 -31.14 -20.59 -21.58
CA ASP A 805 -29.99 -21.20 -22.28
C ASP A 805 -29.01 -21.93 -21.34
N VAL A 806 -29.22 -21.89 -20.02
CA VAL A 806 -28.34 -22.57 -19.05
C VAL A 806 -28.87 -23.94 -18.71
N THR A 807 -28.05 -24.97 -18.92
CA THR A 807 -28.30 -26.34 -18.47
C THR A 807 -27.13 -26.80 -17.61
N LEU A 808 -27.42 -27.20 -16.37
CA LEU A 808 -26.47 -27.75 -15.41
C LEU A 808 -26.79 -29.24 -15.18
N ARG A 809 -25.77 -30.03 -14.88
CA ARG A 809 -25.90 -31.47 -14.69
C ARG A 809 -24.94 -31.98 -13.63
N ALA A 810 -25.41 -32.86 -12.75
CA ALA A 810 -24.61 -33.58 -11.77
C ALA A 810 -25.00 -35.06 -11.74
N GLU A 811 -24.05 -35.92 -11.42
CA GLU A 811 -24.25 -37.37 -11.36
C GLU A 811 -23.58 -37.93 -10.11
N CYS A 812 -24.22 -38.90 -9.47
CA CYS A 812 -23.66 -39.61 -8.33
C CYS A 812 -23.91 -41.12 -8.49
N PRO A 813 -22.85 -41.95 -8.64
CA PRO A 813 -23.00 -43.39 -8.69
C PRO A 813 -23.39 -43.95 -7.33
N ILE A 814 -24.24 -44.98 -7.31
CA ILE A 814 -24.62 -45.69 -6.09
C ILE A 814 -24.69 -47.19 -6.34
N GLN A 815 -24.22 -47.96 -5.36
CA GLN A 815 -24.41 -49.40 -5.32
C GLN A 815 -25.33 -49.76 -4.16
N ILE A 816 -26.39 -50.51 -4.47
CA ILE A 816 -27.40 -51.00 -3.54
C ILE A 816 -27.24 -52.52 -3.45
N ILE A 817 -27.00 -53.06 -2.25
CA ILE A 817 -26.90 -54.50 -2.01
C ILE A 817 -28.19 -55.05 -1.41
N ALA A 818 -28.57 -56.25 -1.85
CA ALA A 818 -29.65 -56.99 -1.22
C ALA A 818 -29.24 -57.39 0.21
N SER A 819 -30.08 -57.08 1.20
CA SER A 819 -29.84 -57.39 2.61
C SER A 819 -31.12 -57.79 3.33
N ASP A 820 -30.98 -58.48 4.46
CA ASP A 820 -32.07 -58.73 5.40
C ASP A 820 -32.24 -57.61 6.43
N VAL A 821 -31.26 -56.69 6.51
CA VAL A 821 -31.18 -55.63 7.50
C VAL A 821 -30.72 -54.29 6.89
N ARG A 822 -30.89 -53.17 7.61
CA ARG A 822 -30.45 -51.82 7.16
C ARG A 822 -28.93 -51.73 7.01
N SER A 823 -28.19 -52.37 7.92
CA SER A 823 -26.73 -52.36 7.97
C SER A 823 -26.08 -53.10 6.81
N THR A 824 -25.05 -52.49 6.23
CA THR A 824 -24.14 -53.13 5.26
C THR A 824 -23.20 -54.15 5.91
N ARG A 825 -23.09 -54.14 7.25
CA ARG A 825 -22.10 -54.91 8.04
C ARG A 825 -20.64 -54.67 7.58
N ARG A 826 -20.38 -53.51 6.97
CA ARG A 826 -19.08 -53.06 6.45
C ARG A 826 -18.82 -51.64 6.93
N LEU A 827 -17.56 -51.35 7.26
CA LEU A 827 -17.06 -49.99 7.42
C LEU A 827 -17.12 -49.28 6.06
N GLY A 828 -17.90 -48.22 5.98
CA GLY A 828 -18.05 -47.37 4.80
C GLY A 828 -17.27 -46.06 4.87
N GLY A 829 -16.48 -45.87 5.93
CA GLY A 829 -15.70 -44.67 6.18
C GLY A 829 -15.15 -44.64 7.62
N ALA A 830 -14.46 -43.57 7.97
CA ALA A 830 -13.81 -43.43 9.26
C ALA A 830 -13.64 -41.97 9.69
N TRP A 831 -13.46 -41.77 11.00
CA TRP A 831 -12.84 -40.56 11.50
C TRP A 831 -11.35 -40.53 11.16
N VAL A 832 -10.85 -39.34 10.88
CA VAL A 832 -9.46 -39.08 10.53
C VAL A 832 -8.95 -37.96 11.42
N ASP A 833 -8.18 -38.33 12.45
CA ASP A 833 -7.37 -37.35 13.18
C ASP A 833 -6.16 -36.97 12.35
N ILE A 834 -6.04 -35.66 12.08
CA ILE A 834 -4.79 -35.09 11.59
C ILE A 834 -3.71 -35.20 12.68
N TYR A 835 -4.13 -35.02 13.93
CA TYR A 835 -3.36 -35.26 15.13
C TYR A 835 -4.34 -35.49 16.29
N HIS A 836 -4.06 -36.46 17.17
CA HIS A 836 -4.99 -36.80 18.25
C HIS A 836 -5.02 -35.70 19.32
N HIS A 837 -6.22 -35.39 19.82
CA HIS A 837 -6.41 -34.27 20.73
C HIS A 837 -5.85 -34.52 22.15
N ASP A 838 -5.82 -35.77 22.60
CA ASP A 838 -5.19 -36.21 23.86
C ASP A 838 -3.85 -36.94 23.58
N GLU A 839 -2.77 -36.45 24.19
CA GLU A 839 -1.40 -36.97 23.99
C GLU A 839 -1.13 -38.32 24.67
N GLN A 840 -1.90 -38.69 25.68
CA GLN A 840 -1.77 -39.98 26.34
C GLN A 840 -2.47 -41.07 25.53
N GLU A 841 -3.68 -40.78 25.05
CA GLU A 841 -4.45 -41.67 24.19
C GLU A 841 -3.76 -41.89 22.83
N GLY A 842 -3.29 -40.80 22.21
CA GLY A 842 -2.60 -40.80 20.92
C GLY A 842 -1.13 -41.19 20.96
N ARG A 843 -0.56 -41.52 22.13
CA ARG A 843 0.87 -41.85 22.29
C ARG A 843 1.40 -42.84 21.24
N PRO A 844 0.68 -43.90 20.84
CA PRO A 844 1.20 -44.86 19.87
C PRO A 844 1.38 -44.31 18.44
N PHE A 845 0.79 -43.16 18.09
CA PHE A 845 0.74 -42.69 16.69
C PHE A 845 0.91 -41.17 16.50
N ASN A 846 0.71 -40.32 17.50
CA ASN A 846 0.81 -38.85 17.37
C ASN A 846 2.16 -38.38 16.81
N ALA A 847 3.27 -38.97 17.27
CA ALA A 847 4.59 -38.60 16.82
C ALA A 847 4.83 -38.88 15.32
N GLU A 848 4.11 -39.85 14.75
CA GLU A 848 4.14 -40.14 13.32
C GLU A 848 3.16 -39.25 12.54
N LEU A 849 1.94 -39.06 13.06
CA LEU A 849 0.97 -38.12 12.49
C LEU A 849 1.54 -36.71 12.32
N ALA A 850 2.26 -36.20 13.33
CA ALA A 850 2.93 -34.90 13.24
C ALA A 850 3.93 -34.78 12.08
N LYS A 851 4.48 -35.91 11.61
CA LYS A 851 5.49 -35.95 10.54
C LYS A 851 4.87 -36.24 9.17
N MET A 852 3.58 -36.60 9.10
CA MET A 852 2.93 -36.90 7.83
C MET A 852 2.92 -35.68 6.91
N THR A 853 3.54 -35.86 5.75
CA THR A 853 3.58 -34.89 4.64
C THR A 853 2.32 -35.02 3.78
N ASP A 854 2.14 -34.10 2.83
CA ASP A 854 1.01 -34.16 1.89
C ASP A 854 0.99 -35.49 1.11
N ALA A 855 2.16 -36.04 0.74
CA ALA A 855 2.24 -37.33 0.10
C ALA A 855 1.69 -38.47 0.98
N ASN A 856 1.98 -38.42 2.29
CA ASN A 856 1.50 -39.42 3.24
C ASN A 856 -0.02 -39.32 3.45
N TRP A 857 -0.58 -38.10 3.48
CA TRP A 857 -2.03 -37.93 3.55
C TRP A 857 -2.73 -38.51 2.31
N ARG A 858 -2.16 -38.34 1.11
CA ARG A 858 -2.69 -38.96 -0.11
C ARG A 858 -2.62 -40.49 -0.07
N GLU A 859 -1.54 -41.04 0.48
CA GLU A 859 -1.43 -42.49 0.70
C GLU A 859 -2.53 -43.01 1.64
N LEU A 860 -2.83 -42.27 2.70
CA LEU A 860 -3.90 -42.62 3.64
C LEU A 860 -5.27 -42.62 2.96
N VAL A 861 -5.58 -41.58 2.18
CA VAL A 861 -6.86 -41.50 1.44
C VAL A 861 -7.00 -42.68 0.47
N ARG A 862 -5.93 -43.04 -0.26
CA ARG A 862 -5.92 -44.23 -1.13
C ARG A 862 -6.10 -45.52 -0.34
N ALA A 863 -5.46 -45.66 0.82
CA ALA A 863 -5.60 -46.84 1.67
C ALA A 863 -7.05 -47.04 2.14
N MET A 864 -7.72 -45.95 2.54
CA MET A 864 -9.15 -45.97 2.88
C MET A 864 -9.99 -46.42 1.69
N HIS A 865 -9.78 -45.84 0.52
CA HIS A 865 -10.50 -46.16 -0.72
C HIS A 865 -10.40 -47.65 -1.09
N VAL A 866 -9.21 -48.24 -0.98
CA VAL A 866 -8.98 -49.68 -1.28
C VAL A 866 -9.80 -50.62 -0.39
N THR A 867 -10.19 -50.17 0.81
CA THR A 867 -11.03 -50.95 1.75
C THR A 867 -12.50 -50.52 1.74
N ASP A 868 -12.97 -49.86 0.68
CA ASP A 868 -14.33 -49.33 0.53
C ASP A 868 -14.75 -48.30 1.60
N GLN A 869 -13.79 -47.71 2.29
CA GLN A 869 -14.00 -46.68 3.32
C GLN A 869 -14.03 -45.28 2.68
N ASN A 870 -15.08 -45.02 1.91
CA ASN A 870 -15.16 -43.86 1.00
C ASN A 870 -15.70 -42.56 1.62
N LEU A 871 -15.86 -42.51 2.95
CA LEU A 871 -16.24 -41.31 3.68
C LEU A 871 -15.21 -41.00 4.78
N LEU A 872 -14.61 -39.82 4.71
CA LEU A 872 -13.64 -39.32 5.68
C LEU A 872 -14.32 -38.25 6.54
N VAL A 873 -14.40 -38.47 7.84
CA VAL A 873 -14.83 -37.45 8.80
C VAL A 873 -13.59 -36.89 9.48
N ILE A 874 -13.15 -35.69 9.10
CA ILE A 874 -12.00 -35.08 9.75
C ILE A 874 -12.44 -34.66 11.15
N THR A 875 -11.82 -35.17 12.21
CA THR A 875 -12.36 -35.03 13.56
C THR A 875 -12.49 -33.57 13.99
N MET A 876 -11.47 -32.75 13.76
CA MET A 876 -11.49 -31.32 14.09
C MET A 876 -10.49 -30.53 13.23
N MET A 877 -10.88 -29.35 12.74
CA MET A 877 -9.98 -28.44 12.00
C MET A 877 -9.26 -27.42 12.89
N PHE A 878 -9.72 -27.27 14.14
CA PHE A 878 -9.03 -26.56 15.20
C PHE A 878 -8.88 -27.46 16.42
N GLN A 879 -7.66 -27.53 16.96
CA GLN A 879 -7.38 -28.22 18.20
C GLN A 879 -7.41 -27.25 19.39
N ASN A 880 -8.29 -27.53 20.34
CA ASN A 880 -8.33 -26.91 21.65
C ASN A 880 -8.89 -27.91 22.68
N PHE A 881 -8.01 -28.71 23.29
CA PHE A 881 -8.43 -29.72 24.27
C PHE A 881 -8.74 -29.08 25.63
N THR A 882 -9.91 -28.46 25.73
CA THR A 882 -10.50 -27.94 26.97
C THR A 882 -11.98 -28.28 27.03
N HIS A 883 -12.58 -28.11 28.21
CA HIS A 883 -13.99 -28.45 28.45
C HIS A 883 -14.77 -27.18 28.80
N ARG A 884 -16.08 -27.18 28.51
CA ARG A 884 -17.01 -26.06 28.77
C ARG A 884 -16.79 -25.32 30.10
N THR A 885 -16.59 -26.02 31.21
CA THR A 885 -16.47 -25.40 32.55
C THR A 885 -15.04 -25.03 32.96
N LYS A 886 -14.06 -25.28 32.08
CA LYS A 886 -12.61 -25.11 32.36
C LYS A 886 -11.98 -23.95 31.59
N HIS A 887 -12.78 -23.14 30.90
CA HIS A 887 -12.28 -22.01 30.12
C HIS A 887 -13.04 -20.71 30.44
N ASN A 888 -12.41 -19.59 30.08
CA ASN A 888 -12.95 -18.24 30.22
C ASN A 888 -12.63 -17.35 29.01
N PHE A 889 -12.17 -17.93 27.90
CA PHE A 889 -11.90 -17.19 26.67
C PHE A 889 -13.20 -16.92 25.91
N THR A 890 -13.13 -15.96 24.99
CA THR A 890 -14.19 -15.62 24.03
C THR A 890 -13.76 -16.05 22.62
N SER A 891 -14.66 -15.92 21.65
CA SER A 891 -14.30 -16.06 20.24
C SER A 891 -13.18 -15.10 19.79
N GLU A 892 -12.95 -13.96 20.43
CA GLU A 892 -11.83 -13.06 20.07
C GLU A 892 -10.50 -13.47 20.71
N THR A 893 -10.55 -14.17 21.85
CA THR A 893 -9.37 -14.58 22.64
C THR A 893 -9.10 -16.09 22.56
N TYR A 894 -9.73 -16.76 21.60
CA TYR A 894 -9.68 -18.21 21.42
C TYR A 894 -8.22 -18.70 21.24
N PRO A 895 -7.74 -19.65 22.08
CA PRO A 895 -6.35 -20.08 22.09
C PRO A 895 -6.06 -21.28 21.17
N GLY A 896 -7.07 -21.82 20.49
CA GLY A 896 -6.93 -23.03 19.69
C GLY A 896 -6.03 -22.86 18.48
N LYS A 897 -5.55 -23.99 17.96
CA LYS A 897 -4.59 -24.04 16.84
C LYS A 897 -5.21 -24.70 15.63
N ALA A 898 -5.04 -24.10 14.46
CA ALA A 898 -5.57 -24.61 13.20
C ALA A 898 -4.67 -25.68 12.56
N TYR A 899 -5.29 -26.71 11.98
CA TYR A 899 -4.60 -27.65 11.10
C TYR A 899 -4.39 -27.13 9.68
N TYR A 900 -5.19 -26.14 9.28
CA TYR A 900 -5.14 -25.49 7.97
C TYR A 900 -4.73 -24.02 8.12
N PRO A 901 -4.39 -23.29 7.04
CA PRO A 901 -3.92 -21.91 7.13
C PRO A 901 -5.09 -20.92 7.31
N SER A 902 -5.85 -21.04 8.41
CA SER A 902 -7.00 -20.21 8.78
C SER A 902 -6.67 -18.71 8.87
N GLU A 903 -7.59 -17.86 8.44
CA GLU A 903 -7.52 -16.39 8.60
C GLU A 903 -8.20 -15.92 9.90
N LEU A 904 -9.08 -16.75 10.48
CA LEU A 904 -9.79 -16.44 11.72
C LEU A 904 -8.86 -16.47 12.94
N TYR A 905 -8.04 -17.52 13.04
CA TYR A 905 -7.08 -17.73 14.12
C TYR A 905 -5.75 -18.22 13.53
N PRO A 906 -4.66 -17.43 13.61
CA PRO A 906 -3.42 -17.71 12.88
C PRO A 906 -2.51 -18.76 13.55
N ALA A 907 -2.79 -19.14 14.80
CA ALA A 907 -2.00 -20.14 15.51
C ALA A 907 -2.09 -21.51 14.82
N ARG A 908 -0.96 -22.16 14.58
CA ARG A 908 -0.87 -23.43 13.83
C ARG A 908 -0.49 -24.61 14.71
N MET A 909 -1.08 -25.77 14.41
CA MET A 909 -0.61 -27.04 14.94
C MET A 909 0.78 -27.38 14.37
N PRO A 910 1.72 -27.88 15.20
CA PRO A 910 3.09 -28.21 14.76
C PRO A 910 3.14 -29.54 14.00
N ILE A 911 2.50 -29.58 12.84
CA ILE A 911 2.48 -30.73 11.92
C ILE A 911 3.26 -30.42 10.63
N ALA A 912 3.74 -31.45 9.94
CA ALA A 912 4.58 -31.30 8.74
C ALA A 912 3.80 -30.75 7.52
N SER A 913 2.57 -31.22 7.31
CA SER A 913 1.68 -30.70 6.27
C SER A 913 1.16 -29.30 6.60
N THR A 914 1.26 -28.37 5.65
CA THR A 914 0.78 -27.00 5.84
C THR A 914 -0.71 -26.83 5.61
N ASP A 915 -1.34 -27.74 4.85
CA ASP A 915 -2.79 -27.78 4.62
C ASP A 915 -3.22 -29.22 4.29
N PRO A 916 -3.33 -30.08 5.33
CA PRO A 916 -3.71 -31.48 5.13
C PRO A 916 -5.15 -31.62 4.61
N LEU A 917 -6.05 -30.65 4.89
CA LEU A 917 -7.43 -30.72 4.43
C LEU A 917 -7.53 -30.56 2.92
N GLU A 918 -6.85 -29.55 2.35
CA GLU A 918 -6.74 -29.38 0.89
C GLU A 918 -6.21 -30.66 0.23
N THR A 919 -5.15 -31.23 0.82
CA THR A 919 -4.52 -32.44 0.29
C THR A 919 -5.47 -33.64 0.31
N ILE A 920 -6.20 -33.82 1.41
CA ILE A 920 -7.17 -34.90 1.57
C ILE A 920 -8.33 -34.72 0.59
N MET A 921 -8.88 -33.51 0.46
CA MET A 921 -9.99 -33.24 -0.45
C MET A 921 -9.60 -33.36 -1.92
N ASP A 922 -8.42 -32.87 -2.32
CA ASP A 922 -7.94 -33.02 -3.71
C ASP A 922 -7.70 -34.49 -4.09
N GLU A 923 -7.24 -35.33 -3.17
CA GLU A 923 -7.14 -36.78 -3.43
C GLU A 923 -8.52 -37.47 -3.40
N ALA A 924 -9.40 -37.07 -2.49
CA ALA A 924 -10.76 -37.58 -2.41
C ALA A 924 -11.57 -37.26 -3.67
N ASP A 925 -11.42 -36.05 -4.24
CA ASP A 925 -12.02 -35.65 -5.51
C ASP A 925 -11.64 -36.61 -6.65
N ARG A 926 -10.36 -36.99 -6.74
CA ARG A 926 -9.86 -37.91 -7.78
C ARG A 926 -10.43 -39.31 -7.66
N LEU A 927 -10.72 -39.75 -6.45
CA LEU A 927 -11.21 -41.09 -6.14
C LEU A 927 -12.74 -41.16 -6.01
N GLY A 928 -13.43 -40.01 -6.13
CA GLY A 928 -14.88 -39.93 -5.94
C GLY A 928 -15.31 -40.22 -4.49
N MET A 929 -14.46 -39.88 -3.52
CA MET A 929 -14.73 -40.05 -2.09
C MET A 929 -15.40 -38.81 -1.49
N HIS A 930 -15.84 -38.92 -0.25
CA HIS A 930 -16.55 -37.88 0.49
C HIS A 930 -15.76 -37.46 1.73
N VAL A 931 -15.74 -36.16 2.01
CA VAL A 931 -15.03 -35.56 3.14
C VAL A 931 -15.96 -34.65 3.93
N MET A 932 -16.11 -34.90 5.22
CA MET A 932 -16.78 -34.03 6.17
C MET A 932 -15.73 -33.37 7.07
N PRO A 933 -15.33 -32.11 6.82
CA PRO A 933 -14.48 -31.39 7.74
C PRO A 933 -15.20 -31.18 9.09
N GLY A 934 -14.54 -31.59 10.17
CA GLY A 934 -14.93 -31.22 11.52
C GLY A 934 -14.70 -29.73 11.72
N VAL A 935 -15.77 -28.96 11.98
CA VAL A 935 -15.68 -27.50 12.18
C VAL A 935 -14.59 -27.15 13.20
N GLY A 936 -14.39 -28.02 14.19
CA GLY A 936 -13.37 -27.91 15.21
C GLY A 936 -14.00 -27.69 16.58
N THR A 937 -13.15 -27.60 17.60
CA THR A 937 -13.62 -27.60 18.99
C THR A 937 -13.38 -26.24 19.63
N TYR A 938 -14.45 -25.47 19.88
CA TYR A 938 -14.36 -24.28 20.74
C TYR A 938 -13.96 -24.71 22.15
N ALA A 939 -14.73 -25.63 22.71
CA ALA A 939 -14.40 -26.46 23.86
C ALA A 939 -15.28 -27.73 23.80
N PHE A 940 -14.80 -28.85 24.35
CA PHE A 940 -15.60 -30.08 24.41
C PHE A 940 -16.88 -29.85 25.22
N PHE A 941 -17.99 -30.38 24.70
CA PHE A 941 -19.34 -30.32 25.26
C PHE A 941 -19.92 -28.90 25.41
N ASP A 942 -19.39 -27.92 24.67
CA ASP A 942 -19.80 -26.53 24.73
C ASP A 942 -20.73 -26.14 23.59
N TYR A 943 -22.02 -25.98 23.89
CA TYR A 943 -23.07 -25.54 22.95
C TYR A 943 -23.59 -24.14 23.28
N THR A 944 -22.79 -23.31 23.96
CA THR A 944 -23.16 -21.93 24.30
C THR A 944 -23.27 -21.03 23.07
N PRO A 945 -23.92 -19.85 23.17
CA PRO A 945 -23.99 -18.88 22.08
C PRO A 945 -22.63 -18.43 21.53
N ASP A 946 -21.59 -18.38 22.37
CA ASP A 946 -20.23 -18.04 21.93
C ASP A 946 -19.59 -19.16 21.10
N SER A 947 -19.77 -20.41 21.53
CA SER A 947 -19.39 -21.60 20.74
C SER A 947 -20.11 -21.62 19.39
N LEU A 948 -21.42 -21.30 19.36
CA LEU A 948 -22.19 -21.20 18.12
C LEU A 948 -21.63 -20.13 17.18
N ARG A 949 -21.33 -18.93 17.70
CA ARG A 949 -20.74 -17.84 16.91
C ARG A 949 -19.39 -18.26 16.32
N TRP A 950 -18.55 -18.91 17.12
CA TRP A 950 -17.27 -19.45 16.69
C TRP A 950 -17.43 -20.49 15.58
N CYS A 951 -18.32 -21.48 15.77
CA CYS A 951 -18.57 -22.56 14.80
C CYS A 951 -19.08 -22.01 13.47
N LYS A 952 -19.98 -21.01 13.47
CA LYS A 952 -20.47 -20.38 12.24
C LYS A 952 -19.34 -19.74 11.44
N ASN A 953 -18.46 -18.97 12.12
CA ASN A 953 -17.34 -18.32 11.47
C ASN A 953 -16.40 -19.35 10.84
N VAL A 954 -16.10 -20.43 11.57
CA VAL A 954 -15.23 -21.49 11.05
C VAL A 954 -15.88 -22.25 9.90
N ALA A 955 -17.17 -22.59 9.98
CA ALA A 955 -17.90 -23.22 8.88
C ALA A 955 -17.91 -22.34 7.62
N ASP A 956 -18.09 -21.03 7.77
CA ASP A 956 -18.03 -20.07 6.66
C ASP A 956 -16.64 -20.02 6.03
N GLU A 957 -15.58 -20.03 6.83
CA GLU A 957 -14.20 -20.10 6.33
C GLU A 957 -13.90 -21.42 5.61
N LEU A 958 -14.30 -22.55 6.19
CA LEU A 958 -14.12 -23.87 5.58
C LEU A 958 -14.86 -23.97 4.25
N TRP A 959 -16.11 -23.49 4.19
CA TRP A 959 -16.87 -23.46 2.94
C TRP A 959 -16.27 -22.50 1.91
N ARG A 960 -15.85 -21.31 2.34
CA ARG A 960 -15.22 -20.32 1.46
C ARG A 960 -13.98 -20.91 0.79
N ARG A 961 -13.12 -21.58 1.56
CA ARG A 961 -11.85 -22.15 1.10
C ARG A 961 -12.02 -23.45 0.33
N TYR A 962 -12.75 -24.41 0.90
CA TYR A 962 -12.76 -25.80 0.43
C TYR A 962 -14.09 -26.23 -0.20
N GLY A 963 -15.15 -25.41 -0.14
CA GLY A 963 -16.45 -25.73 -0.74
C GLY A 963 -16.46 -25.83 -2.27
N HIS A 964 -15.31 -25.65 -2.91
CA HIS A 964 -15.12 -25.87 -4.34
C HIS A 964 -14.85 -27.34 -4.68
N HIS A 965 -14.43 -28.15 -3.70
CA HIS A 965 -14.19 -29.58 -3.87
C HIS A 965 -15.52 -30.35 -3.99
N PRO A 966 -15.76 -31.13 -5.06
CA PRO A 966 -16.92 -32.01 -5.13
C PRO A 966 -16.96 -33.04 -3.99
N SER A 967 -15.80 -33.42 -3.42
CA SER A 967 -15.72 -34.31 -2.26
C SER A 967 -16.23 -33.66 -0.96
N PHE A 968 -16.41 -32.33 -0.90
CA PHE A 968 -16.97 -31.67 0.28
C PHE A 968 -18.40 -32.17 0.51
N TYR A 969 -18.56 -33.05 1.50
CA TYR A 969 -19.80 -33.79 1.71
C TYR A 969 -20.71 -33.10 2.72
N GLY A 970 -20.16 -32.51 3.79
CA GLY A 970 -20.95 -31.85 4.83
C GLY A 970 -20.10 -31.38 6.00
N TRP A 971 -20.71 -31.08 7.14
CA TRP A 971 -19.99 -30.65 8.35
C TRP A 971 -20.15 -31.66 9.47
N TYR A 972 -19.05 -31.89 10.19
CA TYR A 972 -19.10 -32.58 11.48
C TYR A 972 -18.90 -31.57 12.61
N LEU A 973 -19.75 -31.63 13.64
CA LEU A 973 -19.59 -30.81 14.85
C LEU A 973 -18.82 -31.60 15.90
N SER A 974 -17.54 -31.25 16.07
CA SER A 974 -16.56 -31.94 16.92
C SER A 974 -16.80 -31.85 18.44
N HIS A 975 -17.91 -31.26 18.88
CA HIS A 975 -18.12 -30.92 20.30
C HIS A 975 -18.51 -32.12 21.17
N GLU A 976 -18.90 -33.24 20.55
CA GLU A 976 -19.45 -34.46 21.17
C GLU A 976 -20.57 -34.20 22.19
N GLN A 977 -21.33 -35.24 22.56
CA GLN A 977 -22.26 -35.16 23.67
C GLN A 977 -22.59 -36.55 24.24
N GLY A 978 -22.96 -36.62 25.52
CA GLY A 978 -23.52 -37.83 26.11
C GLY A 978 -24.92 -38.15 25.59
N GLY A 979 -25.33 -39.41 25.63
CA GLY A 979 -26.63 -39.86 25.14
C GLY A 979 -27.81 -39.18 25.85
N GLY A 980 -27.67 -38.88 27.14
CA GLY A 980 -28.64 -38.09 27.90
C GLY A 980 -28.75 -36.62 27.50
N LEU A 981 -27.95 -36.16 26.52
CA LEU A 981 -27.81 -34.78 26.04
C LEU A 981 -27.31 -33.80 27.12
N TYR A 982 -26.50 -34.29 28.05
CA TYR A 982 -25.73 -33.53 29.02
C TYR A 982 -24.55 -34.36 29.53
N ILE A 983 -23.51 -33.71 30.03
CA ILE A 983 -22.42 -34.36 30.75
C ILE A 983 -22.55 -34.10 32.25
N PRO A 984 -22.60 -35.14 33.10
CA PRO A 984 -22.59 -34.98 34.56
C PRO A 984 -21.40 -34.14 35.04
N GLY A 985 -21.66 -33.16 35.90
CA GLY A 985 -20.61 -32.30 36.48
C GLY A 985 -20.14 -31.14 35.60
N LEU A 986 -20.65 -30.98 34.37
CA LEU A 986 -20.30 -29.87 33.46
C LEU A 986 -21.38 -28.78 33.33
N GLY A 987 -22.31 -28.69 34.29
CA GLY A 987 -23.34 -27.66 34.35
C GLY A 987 -24.74 -28.22 34.59
N ASP A 988 -25.76 -27.34 34.55
CA ASP A 988 -27.16 -27.73 34.67
C ASP A 988 -27.61 -28.60 33.48
N PRO A 989 -28.11 -29.84 33.68
CA PRO A 989 -28.59 -30.70 32.61
C PRO A 989 -29.71 -30.08 31.77
N ALA A 990 -30.63 -29.32 32.38
CA ALA A 990 -31.74 -28.71 31.64
C ALA A 990 -31.25 -27.59 30.72
N LEU A 991 -30.28 -26.80 31.17
CA LEU A 991 -29.61 -25.80 30.34
C LEU A 991 -28.85 -26.43 29.16
N GLN A 992 -28.03 -27.46 29.41
CA GLN A 992 -27.27 -28.17 28.37
C GLN A 992 -28.19 -28.70 27.25
N ARG A 993 -29.32 -29.32 27.64
CA ARG A 993 -30.33 -29.83 26.71
C ARG A 993 -30.97 -28.75 25.84
N ARG A 994 -31.28 -27.58 26.40
CA ARG A 994 -31.81 -26.45 25.62
C ARG A 994 -30.77 -25.90 24.65
N GLU A 995 -29.54 -25.70 25.13
CA GLU A 995 -28.47 -25.11 24.33
C GLU A 995 -28.12 -25.95 23.10
N ILE A 996 -28.04 -27.28 23.22
CA ILE A 996 -27.75 -28.13 22.05
C ILE A 996 -28.87 -28.06 21.01
N VAL A 997 -30.14 -27.99 21.43
CA VAL A 997 -31.29 -27.82 20.52
C VAL A 997 -31.19 -26.47 19.80
N ASP A 998 -31.01 -25.38 20.54
CA ASP A 998 -30.89 -24.03 19.98
C ASP A 998 -29.68 -23.89 19.05
N PHE A 999 -28.56 -24.53 19.42
CA PHE A 999 -27.33 -24.55 18.64
C PHE A 999 -27.55 -25.16 17.25
N PHE A 1000 -28.06 -26.39 17.17
CA PHE A 1000 -28.24 -27.06 15.88
C PHE A 1000 -29.33 -26.41 15.04
N LYS A 1001 -30.40 -25.92 15.66
CA LYS A 1001 -31.44 -25.15 14.97
C LYS A 1001 -30.86 -23.97 14.19
N VAL A 1002 -29.96 -23.21 14.82
CA VAL A 1002 -29.34 -22.03 14.20
C VAL A 1002 -28.18 -22.42 13.28
N PHE A 1003 -27.31 -23.33 13.69
CA PHE A 1003 -26.12 -23.73 12.92
C PHE A 1003 -26.51 -24.40 11.60
N THR A 1004 -27.40 -25.41 11.63
CA THR A 1004 -27.84 -26.11 10.43
C THR A 1004 -28.54 -25.16 9.48
N SER A 1005 -29.45 -24.32 9.99
CA SER A 1005 -30.10 -23.28 9.18
C SER A 1005 -29.09 -22.31 8.54
N HIS A 1006 -28.00 -21.99 9.25
CA HIS A 1006 -26.97 -21.07 8.75
C HIS A 1006 -26.21 -21.64 7.55
N VAL A 1007 -25.69 -22.87 7.67
CA VAL A 1007 -24.90 -23.50 6.59
C VAL A 1007 -25.75 -23.86 5.37
N LYS A 1008 -27.02 -24.21 5.59
CA LYS A 1008 -27.98 -24.52 4.51
C LYS A 1008 -28.29 -23.33 3.60
N ARG A 1009 -28.02 -22.09 4.01
CA ARG A 1009 -28.21 -20.90 3.14
C ARG A 1009 -27.28 -20.87 1.94
N TYR A 1010 -26.10 -21.46 2.04
CA TYR A 1010 -25.10 -21.46 0.97
C TYR A 1010 -24.75 -22.86 0.45
N ALA A 1011 -25.21 -23.91 1.15
CA ALA A 1011 -24.98 -25.31 0.80
C ALA A 1011 -26.18 -26.18 1.23
N PRO A 1012 -27.36 -25.99 0.61
CA PRO A 1012 -28.60 -26.62 1.05
C PRO A 1012 -28.60 -28.15 0.96
N ASP A 1013 -27.78 -28.75 0.09
CA ASP A 1013 -27.68 -30.20 -0.09
C ASP A 1013 -26.75 -30.90 0.92
N LYS A 1014 -25.86 -30.16 1.57
CA LYS A 1014 -24.79 -30.73 2.41
C LYS A 1014 -25.26 -31.04 3.85
N PRO A 1015 -25.11 -32.26 4.38
CA PRO A 1015 -25.55 -32.62 5.74
C PRO A 1015 -24.67 -32.09 6.89
N VAL A 1016 -25.27 -32.04 8.08
CA VAL A 1016 -24.60 -31.80 9.37
C VAL A 1016 -24.66 -33.05 10.25
N LEU A 1017 -23.51 -33.52 10.73
CA LEU A 1017 -23.35 -34.69 11.59
C LEU A 1017 -23.07 -34.30 13.05
N LEU A 1018 -23.77 -34.95 13.98
CA LEU A 1018 -23.52 -34.93 15.42
C LEU A 1018 -23.16 -36.33 15.92
N ALA A 1019 -22.07 -36.45 16.68
CA ALA A 1019 -21.69 -37.68 17.36
C ALA A 1019 -22.05 -37.62 18.86
N THR A 1020 -22.66 -38.70 19.36
CA THR A 1020 -23.01 -38.85 20.79
C THR A 1020 -22.66 -40.25 21.29
N ASN A 1021 -22.51 -40.47 22.60
CA ASN A 1021 -22.58 -41.86 23.10
C ASN A 1021 -24.06 -42.26 23.36
N PRO A 1022 -24.40 -43.55 23.50
CA PRO A 1022 -25.77 -44.00 23.81
C PRO A 1022 -26.08 -44.03 25.32
N TYR A 1023 -25.27 -43.40 26.17
CA TYR A 1023 -25.40 -43.54 27.63
C TYR A 1023 -26.45 -42.59 28.19
N GLY A 1024 -27.31 -43.08 29.09
CA GLY A 1024 -28.30 -42.27 29.79
C GLY A 1024 -29.42 -41.74 28.89
N LEU A 1025 -29.79 -42.45 27.82
CA LEU A 1025 -30.85 -42.03 26.88
C LEU A 1025 -32.23 -41.86 27.55
N ARG A 1026 -32.52 -42.64 28.59
CA ARG A 1026 -33.81 -42.59 29.29
C ARG A 1026 -34.04 -41.20 29.89
N GLY A 1027 -35.16 -40.58 29.51
CA GLY A 1027 -35.54 -39.24 29.95
C GLY A 1027 -34.95 -38.11 29.10
N ALA A 1028 -34.30 -38.40 27.96
CA ALA A 1028 -33.84 -37.43 26.97
C ALA A 1028 -34.69 -37.44 25.68
N GLU A 1029 -35.66 -38.35 25.55
CA GLU A 1029 -36.43 -38.59 24.33
C GLU A 1029 -37.13 -37.33 23.81
N GLU A 1030 -37.73 -36.54 24.71
CA GLU A 1030 -38.38 -35.28 24.36
C GLU A 1030 -37.38 -34.25 23.81
N THR A 1031 -36.17 -34.21 24.37
CA THR A 1031 -35.11 -33.32 23.85
C THR A 1031 -34.62 -33.81 22.49
N TYR A 1032 -34.49 -35.12 22.27
CA TYR A 1032 -34.18 -35.66 20.94
C TYR A 1032 -35.23 -35.29 19.90
N ARG A 1033 -36.53 -35.35 20.21
CA ARG A 1033 -37.60 -34.93 19.29
C ARG A 1033 -37.50 -33.45 18.88
N GLN A 1034 -36.92 -32.62 19.75
CA GLN A 1034 -36.67 -31.20 19.45
C GLN A 1034 -35.35 -30.99 18.69
N LEU A 1035 -34.34 -31.80 18.96
CA LEU A 1035 -32.99 -31.70 18.37
C LEU A 1035 -32.92 -32.28 16.96
N LEU A 1036 -33.39 -33.52 16.76
CA LEU A 1036 -33.19 -34.30 15.55
C LEU A 1036 -33.75 -33.67 14.26
N PRO A 1037 -34.85 -32.89 14.27
CA PRO A 1037 -35.26 -32.14 13.08
C PRO A 1037 -34.25 -31.09 12.58
N HIS A 1038 -33.18 -30.83 13.35
CA HIS A 1038 -32.11 -29.89 13.05
C HIS A 1038 -30.74 -30.57 12.87
N VAL A 1039 -30.69 -31.91 12.91
CA VAL A 1039 -29.48 -32.72 12.73
C VAL A 1039 -29.74 -33.67 11.56
N ASP A 1040 -28.90 -33.62 10.53
CA ASP A 1040 -29.11 -34.50 9.37
C ASP A 1040 -28.67 -35.94 9.66
N ILE A 1041 -27.56 -36.11 10.40
CA ILE A 1041 -26.98 -37.41 10.72
C ILE A 1041 -26.62 -37.47 12.21
N LEU A 1042 -27.14 -38.47 12.91
CA LEU A 1042 -26.70 -38.83 14.26
C LEU A 1042 -25.75 -40.04 14.17
N GLY A 1043 -24.53 -39.88 14.66
CA GLY A 1043 -23.50 -40.92 14.65
C GLY A 1043 -23.10 -41.38 16.06
N PRO A 1044 -23.89 -42.22 16.74
CA PRO A 1044 -23.55 -42.65 18.09
C PRO A 1044 -22.36 -43.61 18.18
N PHE A 1045 -21.53 -43.46 19.22
CA PHE A 1045 -20.34 -44.27 19.51
C PHE A 1045 -20.41 -45.01 20.86
N GLY A 1046 -19.60 -46.05 21.05
CA GLY A 1046 -19.41 -46.67 22.38
C GLY A 1046 -20.46 -47.68 22.83
N PHE A 1047 -21.24 -48.27 21.91
CA PHE A 1047 -22.25 -49.30 22.20
C PHE A 1047 -21.70 -50.58 22.84
N HIS A 1048 -20.44 -50.93 22.58
CA HIS A 1048 -19.84 -52.16 23.11
C HIS A 1048 -19.53 -52.07 24.61
N ARG A 1049 -19.55 -50.86 25.18
CA ARG A 1049 -19.15 -50.56 26.57
C ARG A 1049 -20.25 -49.82 27.34
N MET A 1050 -21.52 -50.20 27.10
CA MET A 1050 -22.68 -49.69 27.83
C MET A 1050 -22.49 -49.78 29.36
N PRO A 1051 -22.81 -48.72 30.13
CA PRO A 1051 -22.73 -48.73 31.59
C PRO A 1051 -23.62 -49.80 32.21
N ALA A 1052 -23.14 -50.42 33.30
CA ALA A 1052 -23.94 -51.36 34.07
C ALA A 1052 -25.21 -50.69 34.64
N GLY A 1053 -26.38 -51.27 34.36
CA GLY A 1053 -27.67 -50.74 34.81
C GLY A 1053 -28.37 -49.80 33.81
N ASP A 1054 -27.74 -49.47 32.67
CA ASP A 1054 -28.34 -48.73 31.56
C ASP A 1054 -29.04 -49.68 30.56
N LEU A 1055 -29.52 -49.14 29.44
CA LEU A 1055 -30.00 -49.92 28.28
C LEU A 1055 -28.90 -50.86 27.74
N THR A 1056 -29.30 -51.99 27.14
CA THR A 1056 -28.34 -52.74 26.30
C THR A 1056 -28.03 -51.93 25.03
N GLY A 1057 -26.91 -52.23 24.37
CA GLY A 1057 -26.54 -51.53 23.13
C GLY A 1057 -27.63 -51.63 22.05
N GLU A 1058 -28.27 -52.80 21.93
CA GLU A 1058 -29.36 -53.06 20.98
C GLU A 1058 -30.64 -52.29 21.33
N GLN A 1059 -30.96 -52.19 22.62
CA GLN A 1059 -32.10 -51.39 23.08
C GLN A 1059 -31.87 -49.90 22.81
N ALA A 1060 -30.66 -49.40 23.07
CA ALA A 1060 -30.27 -48.03 22.77
C ALA A 1060 -30.31 -47.74 21.26
N ALA A 1061 -29.76 -48.64 20.43
CA ALA A 1061 -29.79 -48.52 18.97
C ALA A 1061 -31.23 -48.51 18.42
N THR A 1062 -32.10 -49.38 18.95
CA THR A 1062 -33.52 -49.42 18.57
C THR A 1062 -34.25 -48.13 18.95
N LEU A 1063 -33.99 -47.58 20.14
CA LEU A 1063 -34.59 -46.33 20.59
C LEU A 1063 -34.14 -45.15 19.73
N LEU A 1064 -32.83 -45.03 19.48
CA LEU A 1064 -32.30 -43.97 18.62
C LEU A 1064 -32.82 -44.11 17.19
N GLN A 1065 -32.96 -45.32 16.65
CA GLN A 1065 -33.55 -45.55 15.34
C GLN A 1065 -34.97 -45.03 15.28
N SER A 1066 -35.79 -45.36 16.28
CA SER A 1066 -37.18 -44.89 16.34
C SER A 1066 -37.27 -43.36 16.39
N LEU A 1067 -36.37 -42.69 17.13
CA LEU A 1067 -36.35 -41.22 17.23
C LEU A 1067 -35.86 -40.57 15.92
N CYS A 1068 -34.88 -41.19 15.26
CA CYS A 1068 -34.36 -40.73 13.97
C CYS A 1068 -35.40 -40.88 12.86
N ASP A 1069 -36.06 -42.04 12.76
CA ASP A 1069 -37.15 -42.30 11.82
C ASP A 1069 -38.33 -41.32 12.06
N GLU A 1070 -38.67 -40.99 13.32
CA GLU A 1070 -39.71 -40.01 13.66
C GLU A 1070 -39.37 -38.59 13.16
N ALA A 1071 -38.09 -38.21 13.21
CA ALA A 1071 -37.63 -36.86 12.88
C ALA A 1071 -37.12 -36.69 11.44
N GLY A 1072 -36.95 -37.78 10.68
CA GLY A 1072 -36.27 -37.76 9.37
C GLY A 1072 -34.75 -37.53 9.47
N CYS A 1073 -34.13 -37.91 10.60
CA CYS A 1073 -32.69 -37.88 10.80
C CYS A 1073 -32.08 -39.23 10.41
N HIS A 1074 -30.89 -39.25 9.83
CA HIS A 1074 -30.19 -40.50 9.49
C HIS A 1074 -29.41 -41.03 10.69
N LEU A 1075 -29.49 -42.34 10.93
CA LEU A 1075 -28.76 -42.99 12.02
C LEU A 1075 -27.59 -43.81 11.49
N TRP A 1076 -26.38 -43.34 11.78
CA TRP A 1076 -25.12 -44.00 11.43
C TRP A 1076 -24.44 -44.55 12.68
N LEU A 1077 -23.57 -45.53 12.54
CA LEU A 1077 -22.79 -46.07 13.66
C LEU A 1077 -21.38 -45.53 13.62
N ASP A 1078 -20.87 -45.06 14.75
CA ASP A 1078 -19.44 -44.91 14.99
C ASP A 1078 -18.95 -46.09 15.84
N VAL A 1079 -18.30 -47.06 15.19
CA VAL A 1079 -17.72 -48.20 15.92
C VAL A 1079 -16.30 -47.88 16.37
N GLU A 1080 -16.06 -47.88 17.67
CA GLU A 1080 -14.71 -47.74 18.22
C GLU A 1080 -13.88 -48.98 17.82
N THR A 1081 -12.85 -48.76 17.00
CA THR A 1081 -11.94 -49.81 16.48
C THR A 1081 -10.68 -49.99 17.33
N PHE A 1082 -10.70 -49.43 18.54
CA PHE A 1082 -9.60 -49.48 19.48
C PHE A 1082 -9.97 -50.24 20.76
N VAL A 1083 -8.94 -50.63 21.51
CA VAL A 1083 -9.00 -51.03 22.91
C VAL A 1083 -8.05 -50.16 23.72
N PHE A 1084 -8.38 -49.94 24.99
CA PHE A 1084 -7.48 -49.23 25.91
C PHE A 1084 -6.39 -50.16 26.43
N GLN A 1085 -5.17 -50.00 25.92
CA GLN A 1085 -4.01 -50.64 26.53
C GLN A 1085 -3.53 -49.80 27.72
N ASN A 1086 -3.18 -50.48 28.81
CA ASN A 1086 -2.77 -49.84 30.07
C ASN A 1086 -3.81 -48.84 30.63
N GLY A 1087 -5.07 -48.97 30.21
CA GLY A 1087 -6.20 -48.13 30.63
C GLY A 1087 -6.28 -46.74 29.99
N VAL A 1088 -5.40 -46.39 29.04
CA VAL A 1088 -5.37 -45.04 28.42
C VAL A 1088 -5.01 -45.06 26.94
N GLU A 1089 -3.99 -45.83 26.52
CA GLU A 1089 -3.49 -45.76 25.14
C GLU A 1089 -4.44 -46.47 24.16
N LEU A 1090 -4.71 -45.86 23.01
CA LEU A 1090 -5.57 -46.44 21.99
C LEU A 1090 -4.77 -47.38 21.08
N HIS A 1091 -5.15 -48.66 21.06
CA HIS A 1091 -4.54 -49.69 20.20
C HIS A 1091 -5.60 -50.40 19.36
N PRO A 1092 -5.25 -50.87 18.13
CA PRO A 1092 -6.17 -51.58 17.27
C PRO A 1092 -6.86 -52.75 17.97
N ARG A 1093 -8.19 -52.80 17.89
CA ARG A 1093 -9.03 -53.88 18.44
C ARG A 1093 -8.91 -55.14 17.59
N PRO A 1094 -9.02 -56.36 18.17
CA PRO A 1094 -9.07 -57.59 17.39
C PRO A 1094 -10.23 -57.62 16.38
N ILE A 1095 -9.95 -58.03 15.13
CA ILE A 1095 -10.93 -58.06 14.03
C ILE A 1095 -12.20 -58.87 14.35
N GLY A 1096 -12.06 -59.98 15.09
CA GLY A 1096 -13.19 -60.84 15.42
C GLY A 1096 -14.24 -60.15 16.30
N GLU A 1097 -13.81 -59.26 17.19
CA GLU A 1097 -14.71 -58.47 18.01
C GLU A 1097 -15.38 -57.35 17.21
N LEU A 1098 -14.63 -56.72 16.30
CA LEU A 1098 -15.16 -55.73 15.37
C LEU A 1098 -16.26 -56.32 14.48
N ILE A 1099 -16.00 -57.47 13.84
CA ILE A 1099 -17.01 -58.21 13.05
C ILE A 1099 -18.22 -58.58 13.91
N GLY A 1100 -17.99 -58.93 15.18
CA GLY A 1100 -19.05 -59.18 16.16
C GLY A 1100 -20.02 -58.01 16.26
N ASP A 1101 -19.51 -56.78 16.41
CA ASP A 1101 -20.35 -55.57 16.48
C ASP A 1101 -21.00 -55.25 15.13
N LEU A 1102 -20.29 -55.40 14.00
CA LEU A 1102 -20.86 -55.21 12.65
C LEU A 1102 -22.08 -56.11 12.39
N ARG A 1103 -22.06 -57.33 12.92
CA ARG A 1103 -23.17 -58.30 12.79
C ARG A 1103 -24.27 -58.10 13.84
N ARG A 1104 -23.90 -57.64 15.04
CA ARG A 1104 -24.82 -57.42 16.16
C ARG A 1104 -25.75 -56.24 15.93
N PHE A 1105 -25.27 -55.17 15.31
CA PHE A 1105 -26.03 -53.94 15.12
C PHE A 1105 -26.59 -53.82 13.70
N THR A 1106 -27.87 -54.13 13.55
CA THR A 1106 -28.53 -54.30 12.25
C THR A 1106 -29.30 -53.09 11.75
N THR A 1107 -29.51 -52.07 12.57
CA THR A 1107 -30.39 -50.92 12.29
C THR A 1107 -29.72 -49.77 11.54
N PHE A 1108 -28.40 -49.62 11.66
CA PHE A 1108 -27.67 -48.47 11.11
C PHE A 1108 -27.59 -48.47 9.58
N GLU A 1109 -27.73 -47.31 8.95
CA GLU A 1109 -27.72 -47.17 7.47
C GLU A 1109 -26.29 -47.11 6.92
N LYS A 1110 -25.35 -46.63 7.74
CA LYS A 1110 -23.92 -46.53 7.44
C LYS A 1110 -23.13 -46.80 8.73
N ILE A 1111 -22.01 -47.50 8.60
CA ILE A 1111 -21.08 -47.73 9.70
C ILE A 1111 -19.76 -47.04 9.36
N LEU A 1112 -19.35 -46.14 10.25
CA LEU A 1112 -18.05 -45.50 10.28
C LEU A 1112 -17.29 -46.00 11.52
N HIS A 1113 -15.99 -45.75 11.59
CA HIS A 1113 -15.23 -46.07 12.79
C HIS A 1113 -14.32 -44.95 13.27
N TYR A 1114 -14.24 -44.79 14.58
CA TYR A 1114 -13.16 -44.04 15.23
C TYR A 1114 -12.00 -45.00 15.53
N GLN A 1115 -10.84 -44.85 14.88
CA GLN A 1115 -10.53 -43.96 13.76
C GLN A 1115 -9.61 -44.66 12.77
N PHE A 1116 -9.37 -44.14 11.56
CA PHE A 1116 -8.46 -44.78 10.60
C PHE A 1116 -6.97 -44.58 10.94
N PRO A 1117 -6.44 -43.35 11.02
CA PRO A 1117 -5.04 -43.13 11.40
C PRO A 1117 -4.78 -43.69 12.80
N GLY A 1118 -3.72 -44.49 12.97
CA GLY A 1118 -3.40 -45.13 14.25
C GLY A 1118 -4.05 -46.50 14.45
N MET A 1119 -5.22 -46.77 13.86
CA MET A 1119 -5.87 -48.09 13.97
C MET A 1119 -5.73 -48.95 12.72
N MET A 1120 -5.64 -48.34 11.54
CA MET A 1120 -5.46 -49.00 10.26
C MET A 1120 -4.37 -48.29 9.45
N SER A 1121 -3.45 -49.05 8.85
CA SER A 1121 -2.44 -48.52 7.93
C SER A 1121 -2.18 -49.55 6.84
N ALA A 1122 -2.20 -49.16 5.57
CA ALA A 1122 -1.88 -50.11 4.52
C ALA A 1122 -0.38 -50.47 4.53
N PRO A 1123 -0.01 -51.72 4.21
CA PRO A 1123 1.39 -52.16 4.24
C PRO A 1123 2.28 -51.38 3.27
N GLU A 1124 1.72 -50.80 2.21
CA GLU A 1124 2.39 -49.94 1.23
C GLU A 1124 2.55 -48.48 1.66
N MET A 1125 1.87 -48.03 2.72
CA MET A 1125 2.03 -46.65 3.21
C MET A 1125 3.45 -46.45 3.72
N THR A 1126 4.07 -45.34 3.34
CA THR A 1126 5.44 -45.03 3.74
C THR A 1126 5.56 -44.55 5.18
N CYS A 1127 4.44 -44.10 5.77
CA CYS A 1127 4.27 -43.82 7.19
C CYS A 1127 3.07 -44.63 7.70
N GLN A 1128 3.23 -45.38 8.78
CA GLN A 1128 2.22 -46.33 9.29
C GLN A 1128 1.87 -46.03 10.76
N PRO A 1129 1.12 -44.95 11.03
CA PRO A 1129 0.71 -44.59 12.39
C PRO A 1129 0.06 -45.79 13.10
N GLY A 1130 0.55 -46.11 14.31
CA GLY A 1130 0.12 -47.27 15.10
C GLY A 1130 0.90 -48.57 14.82
N GLY A 1131 1.82 -48.53 13.86
CA GLY A 1131 2.81 -49.57 13.60
C GLY A 1131 2.21 -50.93 13.17
N PRO A 1132 2.88 -52.05 13.47
CA PRO A 1132 2.47 -53.37 12.97
C PRO A 1132 1.04 -53.80 13.36
N ALA A 1133 0.51 -53.30 14.47
CA ALA A 1133 -0.85 -53.61 14.89
C ALA A 1133 -1.89 -52.95 13.97
N SER A 1134 -1.65 -51.72 13.51
CA SER A 1134 -2.56 -51.04 12.60
C SER A 1134 -2.53 -51.65 11.20
N VAL A 1135 -1.35 -52.08 10.75
CA VAL A 1135 -1.21 -52.86 9.51
C VAL A 1135 -1.97 -54.17 9.58
N LYS A 1136 -1.83 -54.89 10.71
CA LYS A 1136 -2.55 -56.16 10.93
C LYS A 1136 -4.07 -55.97 10.84
N LEU A 1137 -4.63 -54.97 11.50
CA LEU A 1137 -6.08 -54.74 11.47
C LEU A 1137 -6.56 -54.36 10.06
N TYR A 1138 -5.79 -53.57 9.32
CA TYR A 1138 -6.08 -53.24 7.92
C TYR A 1138 -6.14 -54.49 7.02
N GLU A 1139 -5.13 -55.35 7.09
CA GLU A 1139 -5.09 -56.60 6.30
C GLU A 1139 -6.16 -57.61 6.73
N ASP A 1140 -6.43 -57.73 8.03
CA ASP A 1140 -7.50 -58.55 8.56
C ASP A 1140 -8.87 -58.09 8.04
N TYR A 1141 -9.12 -56.78 8.03
CA TYR A 1141 -10.36 -56.22 7.51
C TYR A 1141 -10.46 -56.38 5.98
N ARG A 1142 -9.36 -56.23 5.24
CA ARG A 1142 -9.35 -56.49 3.78
C ARG A 1142 -9.73 -57.94 3.48
N ARG A 1143 -9.22 -58.92 4.24
CA ARG A 1143 -9.63 -60.33 4.11
C ARG A 1143 -11.11 -60.54 4.39
N TYR A 1144 -11.65 -59.89 5.42
CA TYR A 1144 -13.09 -59.93 5.69
C TYR A 1144 -13.92 -59.41 4.51
N LEU A 1145 -13.49 -58.37 3.81
CA LEU A 1145 -14.16 -57.86 2.60
C LEU A 1145 -14.09 -58.82 1.41
N GLU A 1146 -13.04 -59.66 1.32
CA GLU A 1146 -12.92 -60.69 0.27
C GLU A 1146 -13.80 -61.92 0.55
N GLU A 1147 -14.12 -62.17 1.83
CA GLU A 1147 -14.94 -63.29 2.29
C GLU A 1147 -16.45 -63.00 2.28
N GLU A 1148 -16.86 -61.73 2.32
CA GLU A 1148 -18.26 -61.23 2.28
C GLU A 1148 -18.68 -60.72 0.91
#